data_AF-A0A498N557-F1
#
_entry.id   AF-A0A498N557-F1
#
_cell.length_a   1.000
_cell.length_b   1.000
_cell.length_c   1.000
_cell.angle_alpha   90.00
_cell.angle_beta   90.00
_cell.angle_gamma   90.00
#
_symmetry.space_group_name_H-M   'P 1'
#
loop_
_entity.id
_entity.type
_entity.pdbx_description
1 polymer ?
#
loop_
_entity_poly.entity_id
_entity_poly.type
_entity_poly.pdbx_seq_one_letter_code
_entity_poly.pdbx_strand_id
1 'polypeptide(L)'
;MSNMKVTVDKILSLSESDEVDELQKHLSLLSDDQLTTMLTNSALKGKDTGVLIKAIFKGSPVSVSHGANRRLLVYKHCIPLCESGDLQTEVASDIIGLLMLETHSLPGQALATLASLYVDAIKRSNCESHEQEAGKNKTKQKIRDVPLSAEELQFLIEKILRMFLKLDLQEIPPLVYQLLLLSAKGCKKLVLEGIISYFKKQDQLQKDEQRNGESKDVEVQTIPQDQLRHVEGTVILHIVFAIRLDHELGREFFKNLKMAQSDPLCPFSIALLLSIARIQRYEEQVFEFLKGAITKNFKDDQIQHSSKFLQELLPQCNSVSDMILDTVKNSVFGWDHVTQGLVQLGFILMDSFGPKAGAFGKVSSSEGTSTTAKTPNQQACRLGGQVLLESFKMHEPIRGEILEQVLNRLVTKTASPVTHFIDLLSSIVMSAPMILLESSSKVTETFDQLSYLPLSTVQGLLKAVQPLLKVSMSMKDALILVLRKAMFSSNLDGRKSAVAGFLLLLKNFRILGSLASSQASQAITSSQLKRYFEPEQDLLPPLKLDPCISAHGDQVFIQEPLVLIRCLSHIDTLHFNTELHAILESITKRMIKSELEDFELDKCAEFSTSSSVVVKNSIYAVLVMGLNEVLIEYNFITANYSKNHFEDILELFKRYHKVSEILRERAGKGRPMSSKTPRSLLSLGFISTLLTALFSTQSREECLSVLRTSGDFLRYSVSVALQKIQQLEETGHTDGPEGQSPDKIFCHLCDITSVLMWRYTNVPSTVEDAGKKEKGQSVSLLCLEGLLRVFTTVLQRYPTRMSNFLSSLGEGEAEGEKSDLTEQTAFYIRQFQRALMNQLSGGEEEFNSKEAQLLVSILSVLSRQLSPSSQQFVQMITWTVKICKETNFEDISLTKGLLSLLFSLHVLYKSPVSLLWEMCQDIHSQLGDIDQDVEVEKQSHFAIISMKTAAAATLLVLSKVGKVLDEVDWLIAKKKGQISSDRTISGNTQQPLGQQDPIEKAVTIQLGTLLTALHELVQTALSTGPCTDTLMRELSRTYSILTTLSKYYIQLCTTQPGQLPARLEKLVKLSGSHLTPQCYCFITYVQSGELMPGGPEKSKKKKKEDEAVAAASAKVLRETKAIPNLIFNIEQYEKFLILLSKKSKVNLMQYMKLSTSRDFRINAATLEAALQEQEQEQQQDESQQTEDSQPSEETQAPKKKRRKQ
;
A
#
# COMPACT_ATOMS: atom_id res chain seq x y z
N MET A 1 70.64 17.92 52.71
CA MET A 1 70.88 17.08 51.50
C MET A 1 71.96 16.01 51.68
N SER A 2 73.05 16.23 52.43
CA SER A 2 74.14 15.23 52.57
C SER A 2 73.75 13.93 53.31
N ASN A 3 72.93 14.00 54.37
CA ASN A 3 72.51 12.80 55.13
C ASN A 3 71.55 11.89 54.35
N MET A 4 70.64 12.44 53.53
CA MET A 4 69.68 11.62 52.77
C MET A 4 70.32 10.79 51.66
N LYS A 5 71.39 11.28 51.03
CA LYS A 5 72.10 10.51 49.98
C LYS A 5 72.75 9.26 50.58
N VAL A 6 73.38 9.41 51.75
CA VAL A 6 73.97 8.29 52.51
C VAL A 6 72.92 7.27 52.91
N THR A 7 71.72 7.71 53.30
CA THR A 7 70.59 6.81 53.63
C THR A 7 70.08 6.06 52.40
N VAL A 8 69.94 6.71 51.24
CA VAL A 8 69.53 6.06 49.98
C VAL A 8 70.57 5.02 49.52
N ASP A 9 71.85 5.39 49.50
CA ASP A 9 72.94 4.48 49.11
C ASP A 9 73.02 3.26 50.05
N LYS A 10 72.71 3.44 51.35
CA LYS A 10 72.64 2.36 52.34
C LYS A 10 71.42 1.44 52.14
N ILE A 11 70.26 1.98 51.76
CA ILE A 11 69.07 1.17 51.41
C ILE A 11 69.35 0.32 50.17
N LEU A 12 70.03 0.89 49.17
CA LEU A 12 70.40 0.19 47.94
C LEU A 12 71.44 -0.91 48.22
N SER A 13 72.48 -0.61 49.01
CA SER A 13 73.50 -1.61 49.37
C SER A 13 72.93 -2.79 50.17
N LEU A 14 72.03 -2.52 51.13
CA LEU A 14 71.34 -3.55 51.92
C LEU A 14 70.35 -4.37 51.07
N SER A 15 69.83 -3.79 49.99
CA SER A 15 68.97 -4.51 49.05
C SER A 15 69.77 -5.44 48.13
N GLU A 16 70.96 -5.01 47.70
CA GLU A 16 71.90 -5.78 46.88
C GLU A 16 72.57 -6.93 47.66
N SER A 17 72.80 -6.77 48.97
CA SER A 17 73.35 -7.81 49.86
C SER A 17 72.34 -8.89 50.31
N ASP A 18 71.05 -8.74 49.96
CA ASP A 18 69.94 -9.63 50.34
C ASP A 18 69.68 -9.74 51.86
N GLU A 19 70.16 -8.78 52.66
CA GLU A 19 70.00 -8.72 54.11
C GLU A 19 68.63 -8.13 54.52
N VAL A 20 67.55 -8.89 54.30
CA VAL A 20 66.16 -8.45 54.48
C VAL A 20 65.85 -7.98 55.91
N ASP A 21 66.40 -8.63 56.94
CA ASP A 21 66.15 -8.30 58.35
C ASP A 21 66.79 -6.96 58.77
N GLU A 22 67.99 -6.66 58.27
CA GLU A 22 68.64 -5.37 58.52
C GLU A 22 67.98 -4.24 57.74
N LEU A 23 67.57 -4.52 56.49
CA LEU A 23 66.81 -3.60 55.66
C LEU A 23 65.46 -3.24 56.32
N GLN A 24 64.74 -4.22 56.87
CA GLN A 24 63.48 -3.99 57.58
C GLN A 24 63.67 -3.14 58.85
N LYS A 25 64.72 -3.42 59.64
CA LYS A 25 65.08 -2.60 60.82
C LYS A 25 65.44 -1.17 60.40
N HIS A 26 66.23 -1.00 59.35
CA HIS A 26 66.63 0.32 58.87
C HIS A 26 65.43 1.13 58.35
N LEU A 27 64.51 0.50 57.60
CA LEU A 27 63.27 1.13 57.15
C LEU A 27 62.29 1.44 58.31
N SER A 28 62.38 0.74 59.44
CA SER A 28 61.56 1.03 60.63
C SER A 28 62.03 2.24 61.44
N LEU A 29 63.29 2.66 61.27
CA LEU A 29 63.86 3.83 61.93
C LEU A 29 63.55 5.15 61.20
N LEU A 30 63.09 5.08 59.95
CA LEU A 30 62.73 6.23 59.15
C LEU A 30 61.31 6.69 59.45
N SER A 31 61.09 8.01 59.55
CA SER A 31 59.75 8.57 59.58
C SER A 31 59.11 8.57 58.20
N ASP A 32 57.78 8.58 58.16
CA ASP A 32 56.99 8.64 56.93
C ASP A 32 57.40 9.83 56.05
N ASP A 33 57.64 11.01 56.63
CA ASP A 33 58.09 12.23 55.92
C ASP A 33 59.49 12.10 55.32
N GLN A 34 60.42 11.40 55.99
CA GLN A 34 61.75 11.16 55.45
C GLN A 34 61.69 10.22 54.25
N LEU A 35 60.84 9.19 54.31
CA LEU A 35 60.65 8.23 53.22
C LEU A 35 60.04 8.89 51.98
N THR A 36 58.98 9.68 52.14
CA THR A 36 58.32 10.39 51.03
C THR A 36 59.24 11.45 50.41
N THR A 37 59.98 12.21 51.23
CA THR A 37 60.94 13.22 50.75
C THR A 37 62.10 12.60 49.99
N MET A 38 62.58 11.40 50.39
CA MET A 38 63.59 10.65 49.63
C MET A 38 63.06 10.22 48.26
N LEU A 39 61.82 9.70 48.20
CA LEU A 39 61.19 9.28 46.96
C LEU A 39 60.97 10.45 45.99
N THR A 40 60.50 11.61 46.47
CA THR A 40 60.34 12.80 45.63
C THR A 40 61.67 13.28 45.05
N ASN A 41 62.72 13.35 45.87
CA ASN A 41 64.04 13.81 45.41
C ASN A 41 64.71 12.82 44.45
N SER A 42 64.48 11.51 44.63
CA SER A 42 64.93 10.50 43.68
C SER A 42 64.19 10.64 42.35
N ALA A 43 62.86 10.76 42.39
CA ALA A 43 62.01 10.86 41.23
C ALA A 43 62.34 12.10 40.36
N LEU A 44 62.53 13.27 40.98
CA LEU A 44 62.89 14.52 40.29
C LEU A 44 64.29 14.49 39.66
N LYS A 45 65.21 13.66 40.18
CA LYS A 45 66.58 13.51 39.63
C LYS A 45 66.67 12.48 38.49
N GLY A 46 65.62 11.69 38.27
CA GLY A 46 65.52 10.72 37.18
C GLY A 46 66.49 9.54 37.22
N LYS A 47 67.25 9.34 38.32
CA LYS A 47 68.15 8.18 38.51
C LYS A 47 67.71 7.34 39.70
N ASP A 48 67.72 6.02 39.51
CA ASP A 48 67.60 4.97 40.54
C ASP A 48 66.28 4.91 41.34
N THR A 49 65.27 5.73 41.02
CA THR A 49 63.96 5.73 41.72
C THR A 49 63.26 4.38 41.67
N GLY A 50 63.30 3.70 40.52
CA GLY A 50 62.72 2.36 40.39
C GLY A 50 63.46 1.31 41.23
N VAL A 51 64.79 1.45 41.37
CA VAL A 51 65.62 0.57 42.20
C VAL A 51 65.36 0.84 43.69
N LEU A 52 65.22 2.12 44.06
CA LEU A 52 64.86 2.53 45.41
C LEU A 52 63.48 2.02 45.84
N ILE A 53 62.47 2.09 44.97
CA ILE A 53 61.13 1.54 45.24
C ILE A 53 61.20 0.02 45.42
N LYS A 54 61.93 -0.69 44.55
CA LYS A 54 62.16 -2.14 44.69
C LYS A 54 62.85 -2.48 46.01
N ALA A 55 63.86 -1.72 46.42
CA ALA A 55 64.56 -1.90 47.68
C ALA A 55 63.62 -1.70 48.89
N ILE A 56 62.78 -0.65 48.87
CA ILE A 56 61.80 -0.38 49.93
C ILE A 56 60.75 -1.49 50.02
N PHE A 57 60.27 -2.00 48.88
CA PHE A 57 59.33 -3.12 48.84
C PHE A 57 59.95 -4.43 49.34
N LYS A 58 61.19 -4.74 48.93
CA LYS A 58 61.94 -5.91 49.41
C LYS A 58 62.11 -5.90 50.93
N GLY A 59 62.39 -4.74 51.53
CA GLY A 59 62.49 -4.55 52.99
C GLY A 59 61.17 -4.35 53.75
N SER A 60 60.03 -4.40 53.06
CA SER A 60 58.70 -4.18 53.65
C SER A 60 57.76 -5.33 53.31
N PRO A 61 57.95 -6.55 53.87
CA PRO A 61 57.12 -7.70 53.56
C PRO A 61 55.67 -7.51 54.04
N VAL A 62 54.72 -8.10 53.32
CA VAL A 62 53.29 -7.95 53.58
C VAL A 62 52.79 -8.82 54.75
N SER A 63 53.59 -9.81 55.16
CA SER A 63 53.35 -10.60 56.37
C SER A 63 53.42 -9.78 57.67
N VAL A 64 54.00 -8.57 57.62
CA VAL A 64 54.15 -7.67 58.78
C VAL A 64 53.30 -6.43 58.59
N SER A 65 52.47 -6.07 59.58
CA SER A 65 51.53 -4.94 59.51
C SER A 65 52.21 -3.60 59.17
N HIS A 66 53.39 -3.36 59.75
CA HIS A 66 54.18 -2.15 59.49
C HIS A 66 54.77 -2.13 58.07
N GLY A 67 55.12 -3.30 57.51
CA GLY A 67 55.58 -3.44 56.13
C GLY A 67 54.46 -3.16 55.12
N ALA A 68 53.26 -3.71 55.36
CA ALA A 68 52.08 -3.43 54.55
C ALA A 68 51.68 -1.94 54.57
N ASN A 69 51.72 -1.29 55.74
CA ASN A 69 51.45 0.14 55.89
C ASN A 69 52.51 1.00 55.19
N ARG A 70 53.79 0.62 55.24
CA ARG A 70 54.86 1.32 54.52
C ARG A 70 54.70 1.18 53.01
N ARG A 71 54.36 -0.01 52.49
CA ARG A 71 54.01 -0.18 51.08
C ARG A 71 52.84 0.73 50.72
N LEU A 72 51.76 0.73 51.49
CA LEU A 72 50.60 1.60 51.26
C LEU A 72 50.98 3.09 51.22
N LEU A 73 51.85 3.56 52.12
CA LEU A 73 52.37 4.92 52.14
C LEU A 73 53.13 5.27 50.84
N VAL A 74 53.98 4.36 50.35
CA VAL A 74 54.68 4.53 49.06
C VAL A 74 53.68 4.69 47.90
N TYR A 75 52.64 3.86 47.84
CA TYR A 75 51.57 4.03 46.82
C TYR A 75 50.84 5.37 46.98
N LYS A 76 50.47 5.77 48.21
CA LYS A 76 49.78 7.05 48.48
C LYS A 76 50.59 8.28 48.08
N HIS A 77 51.92 8.19 48.11
CA HIS A 77 52.83 9.28 47.77
C HIS A 77 53.21 9.29 46.28
N CYS A 78 53.53 8.12 45.72
CA CYS A 78 53.97 8.01 44.32
C CYS A 78 52.85 8.26 43.31
N ILE A 79 51.59 7.94 43.63
CA ILE A 79 50.45 8.18 42.72
C ILE A 79 50.24 9.69 42.47
N PRO A 80 50.05 10.56 43.50
CA PRO A 80 49.94 12.01 43.30
C PRO A 80 51.20 12.64 42.70
N LEU A 81 52.39 12.11 43.03
CA LEU A 81 53.65 12.59 42.46
C LEU A 81 53.74 12.33 40.95
N CYS A 82 53.16 11.24 40.45
CA CYS A 82 53.04 10.98 39.01
C CYS A 82 51.94 11.84 38.35
N GLU A 83 50.95 12.32 39.12
CA GLU A 83 49.87 13.19 38.64
C GLU A 83 50.27 14.67 38.61
N SER A 84 51.27 15.10 39.39
CA SER A 84 51.65 16.52 39.51
C SER A 84 52.26 17.11 38.23
N GLY A 85 52.70 16.28 37.30
CA GLY A 85 53.31 16.71 36.02
C GLY A 85 54.78 17.09 36.11
N ASP A 86 55.38 17.04 37.31
CA ASP A 86 56.77 17.45 37.56
C ASP A 86 57.82 16.39 37.16
N LEU A 87 57.37 15.21 36.72
CA LEU A 87 58.23 14.07 36.37
C LEU A 87 58.34 13.88 34.85
N GLN A 88 59.51 13.41 34.39
CA GLN A 88 59.68 12.91 33.02
C GLN A 88 58.78 11.69 32.79
N THR A 89 58.18 11.58 31.60
CA THR A 89 57.24 10.51 31.23
C THR A 89 57.82 9.10 31.38
N GLU A 90 59.12 8.93 31.12
CA GLU A 90 59.83 7.65 31.33
C GLU A 90 59.88 7.26 32.81
N VAL A 91 60.27 8.20 33.68
CA VAL A 91 60.35 7.99 35.14
C VAL A 91 58.97 7.73 35.75
N ALA A 92 57.95 8.47 35.31
CA ALA A 92 56.57 8.25 35.73
C ALA A 92 56.03 6.88 35.26
N SER A 93 56.34 6.48 34.02
CA SER A 93 55.98 5.16 33.48
C SER A 93 56.66 4.02 34.24
N ASP A 94 57.95 4.17 34.59
CA ASP A 94 58.70 3.19 35.37
C ASP A 94 58.14 3.04 36.79
N ILE A 95 57.84 4.16 37.46
CA ILE A 95 57.21 4.14 38.79
C ILE A 95 55.84 3.43 38.70
N ILE A 96 54.99 3.80 37.75
CA ILE A 96 53.67 3.17 37.58
C ILE A 96 53.81 1.68 37.24
N GLY A 97 54.74 1.29 36.36
CA GLY A 97 54.98 -0.10 35.99
C GLY A 97 55.40 -0.96 37.19
N LEU A 98 56.25 -0.43 38.07
CA LEU A 98 56.68 -1.11 39.29
C LEU A 98 55.55 -1.20 40.32
N LEU A 99 54.78 -0.14 40.50
CA LEU A 99 53.59 -0.16 41.37
C LEU A 99 52.57 -1.18 40.86
N MET A 100 52.33 -1.27 39.55
CA MET A 100 51.42 -2.28 38.98
C MET A 100 51.92 -3.70 39.22
N LEU A 101 53.22 -3.95 39.02
CA LEU A 101 53.82 -5.28 39.20
C LEU A 101 53.70 -5.78 40.66
N GLU A 102 53.85 -4.90 41.64
CA GLU A 102 53.83 -5.26 43.07
C GLU A 102 52.43 -5.21 43.71
N THR A 103 51.40 -4.76 42.98
CA THR A 103 50.03 -4.59 43.53
C THR A 103 49.42 -5.91 44.01
N HIS A 104 49.75 -7.05 43.38
CA HIS A 104 49.25 -8.38 43.74
C HIS A 104 49.64 -8.83 45.15
N SER A 105 50.69 -8.24 45.71
CA SER A 105 51.20 -8.59 47.04
C SER A 105 50.42 -7.93 48.18
N LEU A 106 49.65 -6.87 47.92
CA LEU A 106 49.01 -6.05 48.96
C LEU A 106 47.79 -6.74 49.62
N PRO A 107 47.52 -6.48 50.91
CA PRO A 107 46.37 -7.03 51.59
C PRO A 107 45.08 -6.30 51.16
N GLY A 108 43.93 -6.99 51.24
CA GLY A 108 42.64 -6.46 50.76
C GLY A 108 42.24 -5.09 51.33
N GLN A 109 42.55 -4.83 52.61
CA GLN A 109 42.26 -3.53 53.24
C GLN A 109 43.09 -2.36 52.66
N ALA A 110 44.34 -2.63 52.28
CA ALA A 110 45.21 -1.64 51.62
C ALA A 110 44.73 -1.36 50.19
N LEU A 111 44.34 -2.41 49.45
CA LEU A 111 43.74 -2.27 48.12
C LEU A 111 42.44 -1.46 48.15
N ALA A 112 41.56 -1.70 49.12
CA ALA A 112 40.33 -0.92 49.30
C ALA A 112 40.63 0.57 49.59
N THR A 113 41.66 0.84 50.40
CA THR A 113 42.09 2.21 50.70
C THR A 113 42.66 2.92 49.47
N LEU A 114 43.45 2.22 48.65
CA LEU A 114 43.96 2.75 47.38
C LEU A 114 42.83 3.01 46.37
N ALA A 115 41.87 2.09 46.26
CA ALA A 115 40.70 2.27 45.41
C ALA A 115 39.88 3.50 45.84
N SER A 116 39.65 3.69 47.15
CA SER A 116 38.96 4.87 47.69
C SER A 116 39.67 6.18 47.37
N LEU A 117 41.02 6.21 47.37
CA LEU A 117 41.78 7.39 46.98
C LEU A 117 41.55 7.77 45.51
N TYR A 118 41.50 6.79 44.60
CA TYR A 118 41.14 7.05 43.21
C TYR A 118 39.69 7.52 43.08
N VAL A 119 38.74 6.95 43.83
CA VAL A 119 37.34 7.38 43.84
C VAL A 119 37.21 8.83 44.33
N ASP A 120 37.92 9.21 45.39
CA ASP A 120 37.88 10.56 45.94
C ASP A 120 38.61 11.57 45.05
N ALA A 121 39.70 11.17 44.36
CA ALA A 121 40.33 11.98 43.32
C ALA A 121 39.38 12.24 42.14
N ILE A 122 38.63 11.21 41.70
CA ILE A 122 37.59 11.35 40.66
C ILE A 122 36.46 12.28 41.13
N LYS A 123 36.06 12.22 42.40
CA LYS A 123 35.04 13.13 42.96
C LYS A 123 35.53 14.58 43.00
N ARG A 124 36.78 14.84 43.42
CA ARG A 124 37.36 16.18 43.49
C ARG A 124 37.55 16.80 42.10
N SER A 125 37.99 16.02 41.11
CA SER A 125 38.09 16.43 39.70
C SER A 125 36.73 16.79 39.07
N ASN A 126 35.61 16.37 39.67
CA ASN A 126 34.27 16.71 39.23
C ASN A 126 33.75 18.05 39.81
N CYS A 127 34.47 18.66 40.76
CA CYS A 127 34.05 19.87 41.48
C CYS A 127 34.91 21.12 41.19
N GLU A 128 36.09 20.98 40.61
CA GLU A 128 37.00 22.10 40.31
C GLU A 128 37.30 22.17 38.79
N SER A 129 36.76 23.21 38.15
CA SER A 129 37.13 23.84 36.87
C SER A 129 37.33 23.02 35.57
N HIS A 130 36.84 23.61 34.48
CA HIS A 130 36.82 23.20 33.08
C HIS A 130 38.17 22.80 32.41
N GLU A 131 39.29 22.65 33.13
CA GLU A 131 40.63 22.55 32.50
C GLU A 131 41.36 21.20 32.66
N GLN A 132 40.70 20.11 33.10
CA GLN A 132 41.30 18.77 33.08
C GLN A 132 40.42 17.72 32.37
N GLU A 133 40.18 17.96 31.08
CA GLU A 133 39.32 17.14 30.21
C GLU A 133 40.01 15.84 29.74
N ALA A 134 41.34 15.79 29.69
CA ALA A 134 42.12 14.60 29.31
C ALA A 134 42.03 13.43 30.30
N GLY A 135 41.73 13.70 31.58
CA GLY A 135 41.59 12.68 32.64
C GLY A 135 40.37 11.79 32.43
N LYS A 136 39.25 12.36 31.95
CA LYS A 136 37.99 11.63 31.73
C LYS A 136 38.11 10.52 30.68
N ASN A 137 38.91 10.71 29.64
CA ASN A 137 39.12 9.70 28.59
C ASN A 137 40.09 8.59 29.03
N LYS A 138 41.12 8.93 29.82
CA LYS A 138 42.07 7.95 30.37
C LYS A 138 41.44 7.04 31.43
N THR A 139 40.56 7.55 32.29
CA THR A 139 39.81 6.74 33.28
C THR A 139 38.92 5.70 32.59
N LYS A 140 38.34 6.04 31.43
CA LYS A 140 37.47 5.15 30.65
C LYS A 140 38.26 4.02 29.96
N GLN A 141 39.48 4.28 29.53
CA GLN A 141 40.38 3.26 28.94
C GLN A 141 40.85 2.24 29.99
N LYS A 142 41.08 2.67 31.24
CA LYS A 142 41.50 1.78 32.36
C LYS A 142 40.43 0.78 32.80
N ILE A 143 39.13 1.09 32.62
CA ILE A 143 38.03 0.17 32.96
C ILE A 143 37.93 -1.01 31.97
N ARG A 144 38.59 -0.90 30.80
CA ARG A 144 38.69 -1.98 29.83
C ARG A 144 39.47 -3.19 30.34
N ASP A 145 40.38 -3.04 31.29
CA ASP A 145 41.23 -4.15 31.73
C ASP A 145 40.70 -4.83 33.01
N VAL A 146 39.62 -4.30 33.58
CA VAL A 146 38.97 -4.85 34.78
C VAL A 146 37.90 -5.89 34.38
N PRO A 147 37.91 -7.11 34.94
CA PRO A 147 36.79 -8.03 34.79
C PRO A 147 35.60 -7.48 35.59
N LEU A 148 34.53 -7.13 34.89
CA LEU A 148 33.30 -6.60 35.48
C LEU A 148 32.23 -7.69 35.48
N SER A 149 31.44 -7.77 36.54
CA SER A 149 30.18 -8.53 36.51
C SER A 149 29.18 -7.90 35.55
N ALA A 150 28.15 -8.65 35.14
CA ALA A 150 27.12 -8.15 34.23
C ALA A 150 26.35 -6.94 34.80
N GLU A 151 26.11 -6.92 36.11
CA GLU A 151 25.41 -5.84 36.81
C GLU A 151 26.25 -4.57 36.90
N GLU A 152 27.54 -4.70 37.21
CA GLU A 152 28.49 -3.58 37.25
C GLU A 152 28.73 -2.97 35.86
N LEU A 153 28.80 -3.82 34.83
CA LEU A 153 28.94 -3.37 33.44
C LEU A 153 27.69 -2.59 32.99
N GLN A 154 26.49 -3.10 33.31
CA GLN A 154 25.24 -2.39 33.03
C GLN A 154 25.20 -1.02 33.74
N PHE A 155 25.49 -0.98 35.04
CA PHE A 155 25.51 0.26 35.81
C PHE A 155 26.49 1.30 35.23
N LEU A 156 27.68 0.86 34.83
CA LEU A 156 28.67 1.70 34.20
C LEU A 156 28.18 2.27 32.86
N ILE A 157 27.59 1.42 32.00
CA ILE A 157 27.08 1.84 30.69
C ILE A 157 25.96 2.85 30.84
N GLU A 158 24.99 2.61 31.74
CA GLU A 158 23.92 3.56 32.01
C GLU A 158 24.45 4.91 32.50
N LYS A 159 25.47 4.89 33.36
CA LYS A 159 26.11 6.13 33.85
C LYS A 159 26.81 6.89 32.73
N ILE A 160 27.51 6.20 31.82
CA ILE A 160 28.15 6.81 30.64
C ILE A 160 27.10 7.42 29.71
N LEU A 161 26.01 6.70 29.43
CA LEU A 161 24.92 7.19 28.58
C LEU A 161 24.25 8.45 29.15
N ARG A 162 24.05 8.52 30.49
CA ARG A 162 23.54 9.74 31.14
C ARG A 162 24.50 10.93 31.02
N MET A 163 25.79 10.70 30.83
CA MET A 163 26.76 11.77 30.62
C MET A 163 26.63 12.41 29.23
N PHE A 164 26.04 11.74 28.23
CA PHE A 164 25.92 12.31 26.87
C PHE A 164 25.13 13.63 26.85
N LEU A 165 24.21 13.83 27.79
CA LEU A 165 23.44 15.07 27.91
C LEU A 165 24.23 16.25 28.52
N LYS A 166 25.44 16.00 29.03
CA LYS A 166 26.27 17.00 29.73
C LYS A 166 27.58 17.31 29.02
N LEU A 167 27.85 16.65 27.90
CA LEU A 167 29.09 16.77 27.14
C LEU A 167 28.84 17.57 25.86
N ASP A 168 29.87 18.24 25.38
CA ASP A 168 29.81 18.90 24.09
C ASP A 168 29.76 17.87 22.96
N LEU A 169 29.09 18.23 21.85
CA LEU A 169 28.84 17.29 20.76
C LEU A 169 30.10 16.67 20.15
N GLN A 170 31.22 17.40 20.12
CA GLN A 170 32.48 16.90 19.57
C GLN A 170 33.16 15.84 20.46
N GLU A 171 32.80 15.78 21.75
CA GLU A 171 33.32 14.79 22.69
C GLU A 171 32.56 13.46 22.62
N ILE A 172 31.39 13.45 21.98
CA ILE A 172 30.53 12.27 21.89
C ILE A 172 31.14 11.19 20.98
N PRO A 173 31.64 11.46 19.76
CA PRO A 173 32.25 10.43 18.91
C PRO A 173 33.37 9.61 19.57
N PRO A 174 34.40 10.20 20.22
CA PRO A 174 35.45 9.42 20.88
C PRO A 174 34.91 8.64 22.08
N LEU A 175 33.93 9.19 22.80
CA LEU A 175 33.28 8.48 23.90
C LEU A 175 32.47 7.28 23.42
N VAL A 176 31.72 7.43 22.32
CA VAL A 176 30.98 6.32 21.69
C VAL A 176 31.94 5.24 21.23
N TYR A 177 33.07 5.60 20.62
CA TYR A 177 34.09 4.61 20.23
C TYR A 177 34.58 3.78 21.43
N GLN A 178 34.88 4.42 22.57
CA GLN A 178 35.27 3.70 23.78
C GLN A 178 34.14 2.84 24.35
N LEU A 179 32.90 3.33 24.30
CA LEU A 179 31.71 2.59 24.74
C LEU A 179 31.48 1.34 23.87
N LEU A 180 31.70 1.44 22.56
CA LEU A 180 31.62 0.31 21.63
C LEU A 180 32.70 -0.74 21.91
N LEU A 181 33.93 -0.33 22.24
CA LEU A 181 34.98 -1.26 22.66
C LEU A 181 34.62 -1.99 23.97
N LEU A 182 33.99 -1.29 24.93
CA LEU A 182 33.50 -1.91 26.18
C LEU A 182 32.35 -2.89 25.92
N SER A 183 31.52 -2.63 24.90
CA SER A 183 30.39 -3.50 24.54
C SER A 183 30.81 -4.91 24.10
N ALA A 184 32.08 -5.09 23.71
CA ALA A 184 32.64 -6.41 23.43
C ALA A 184 32.58 -7.35 24.65
N LYS A 185 32.58 -6.79 25.87
CA LYS A 185 32.45 -7.54 27.13
C LYS A 185 31.00 -7.92 27.48
N GLY A 186 29.99 -7.28 26.89
CA GLY A 186 28.58 -7.50 27.21
C GLY A 186 27.68 -6.27 26.99
N CYS A 187 26.39 -6.39 27.33
CA CYS A 187 25.42 -5.28 27.30
C CYS A 187 25.27 -4.54 25.94
N LYS A 188 25.56 -5.23 24.81
CA LYS A 188 25.51 -4.70 23.44
C LYS A 188 24.19 -3.99 23.11
N LYS A 189 23.05 -4.56 23.54
CA LYS A 189 21.72 -3.98 23.35
C LYS A 189 21.59 -2.59 23.99
N LEU A 190 21.98 -2.46 25.26
CA LEU A 190 21.86 -1.21 26.02
C LEU A 190 22.73 -0.10 25.42
N VAL A 191 23.94 -0.44 24.95
CA VAL A 191 24.83 0.51 24.28
C VAL A 191 24.18 1.06 23.00
N LEU A 192 23.73 0.16 22.12
CA LEU A 192 23.10 0.57 20.86
C LEU A 192 21.81 1.37 21.08
N GLU A 193 20.93 0.89 21.97
CA GLU A 193 19.67 1.56 22.30
C GLU A 193 19.91 2.94 22.93
N GLY A 194 20.89 3.05 23.82
CA GLY A 194 21.27 4.32 24.44
C GLY A 194 21.77 5.35 23.43
N ILE A 195 22.64 4.95 22.50
CA ILE A 195 23.16 5.84 21.46
C ILE A 195 22.03 6.28 20.51
N ILE A 196 21.21 5.33 20.03
CA ILE A 196 20.11 5.64 19.10
C ILE A 196 19.06 6.53 19.77
N SER A 197 18.71 6.26 21.02
CA SER A 197 17.74 7.06 21.79
C SER A 197 18.25 8.49 22.02
N TYR A 198 19.54 8.66 22.28
CA TYR A 198 20.16 9.98 22.41
C TYR A 198 20.00 10.79 21.11
N PHE A 199 20.43 10.27 19.96
CA PHE A 199 20.32 10.99 18.68
C PHE A 199 18.87 11.17 18.22
N LYS A 200 17.99 10.20 18.48
CA LYS A 200 16.54 10.36 18.22
C LYS A 200 15.96 11.54 19.00
N LYS A 201 16.36 11.74 20.25
CA LYS A 201 15.91 12.87 21.08
C LYS A 201 16.48 14.20 20.58
N GLN A 202 17.75 14.24 20.17
CA GLN A 202 18.35 15.44 19.58
C GLN A 202 17.67 15.84 18.26
N ASP A 203 17.35 14.87 17.41
CA ASP A 203 16.60 15.08 16.17
C ASP A 203 15.20 15.67 16.42
N GLN A 204 14.50 15.21 17.47
CA GLN A 204 13.19 15.73 17.84
C GLN A 204 13.28 17.18 18.30
N LEU A 205 14.24 17.50 19.18
CA LEU A 205 14.47 18.87 19.66
C LEU A 205 14.73 19.83 18.48
N GLN A 206 15.56 19.41 17.53
CA GLN A 206 15.87 20.23 16.36
C GLN A 206 14.64 20.44 15.45
N LYS A 207 13.80 19.41 15.26
CA LYS A 207 12.57 19.53 14.46
C LYS A 207 11.53 20.43 15.14
N ASP A 208 11.44 20.36 16.46
CA ASP A 208 10.55 21.21 17.25
C ASP A 208 11.02 22.68 17.21
N GLU A 209 12.33 22.93 17.21
CA GLU A 209 12.92 24.26 17.01
C GLU A 209 12.65 24.81 15.59
N GLN A 210 12.79 23.98 14.55
CA GLN A 210 12.45 24.37 13.17
C GLN A 210 10.95 24.67 12.98
N ARG A 211 10.07 24.02 13.75
CA ARG A 211 8.62 24.30 13.75
C ARG A 211 8.24 25.53 14.56
N ASN A 212 8.90 25.75 15.70
CA ASN A 212 8.57 26.84 16.64
C ASN A 212 9.36 28.14 16.39
N GLY A 213 10.35 28.13 15.49
CA GLY A 213 11.17 29.30 15.14
C GLY A 213 10.42 30.47 14.50
N GLU A 214 9.15 30.32 14.13
CA GLU A 214 8.27 31.44 13.72
C GLU A 214 7.58 32.13 14.92
N SER A 215 7.67 31.57 16.13
CA SER A 215 7.13 32.15 17.38
C SER A 215 8.25 32.53 18.36
N LYS A 216 8.37 33.84 18.55
CA LYS A 216 9.34 34.61 19.36
C LYS A 216 9.87 34.01 20.69
N ASP A 217 11.14 34.36 20.95
CA ASP A 217 11.81 34.66 22.23
C ASP A 217 12.05 33.53 23.24
N VAL A 218 13.04 32.67 23.00
CA VAL A 218 14.01 32.23 24.05
C VAL A 218 15.38 31.95 23.41
N GLU A 219 16.39 32.73 23.76
CA GLU A 219 17.81 32.45 23.48
C GLU A 219 18.28 31.26 24.35
N VAL A 220 17.93 30.03 23.94
CA VAL A 220 18.70 28.85 24.33
C VAL A 220 19.76 28.67 23.25
N GLN A 221 21.05 28.59 23.63
CA GLN A 221 22.14 28.28 22.71
C GLN A 221 21.79 27.02 21.91
N THR A 222 21.40 27.22 20.66
CA THR A 222 20.95 26.16 19.76
C THR A 222 22.17 25.51 19.12
N ILE A 223 22.21 24.19 19.17
CA ILE A 223 23.23 23.39 18.51
C ILE A 223 23.16 23.66 16.99
N PRO A 224 24.27 24.03 16.33
CA PRO A 224 24.29 24.16 14.88
C PRO A 224 23.92 22.84 14.19
N GLN A 225 22.96 22.89 13.25
CA GLN A 225 22.51 21.72 12.49
C GLN A 225 23.68 20.96 11.88
N ASP A 226 24.60 21.69 11.24
CA ASP A 226 25.75 21.11 10.56
C ASP A 226 26.62 20.32 11.54
N GLN A 227 26.86 20.85 12.74
CA GLN A 227 27.68 20.19 13.75
C GLN A 227 27.04 18.89 14.24
N LEU A 228 25.74 18.88 14.50
CA LEU A 228 25.01 17.66 14.89
C LEU A 228 25.11 16.58 13.80
N ARG A 229 24.90 16.97 12.55
CA ARG A 229 24.91 16.04 11.40
C ARG A 229 26.31 15.46 11.14
N HIS A 230 27.37 16.24 11.28
CA HIS A 230 28.75 15.73 11.18
C HIS A 230 29.09 14.75 12.32
N VAL A 231 28.64 15.05 13.55
CA VAL A 231 28.82 14.19 14.72
C VAL A 231 28.08 12.86 14.54
N GLU A 232 26.84 12.89 14.04
CA GLU A 232 26.07 11.70 13.68
C GLU A 232 26.80 10.83 12.65
N GLY A 233 27.31 11.42 11.57
CA GLY A 233 28.08 10.70 10.56
C GLY A 233 29.31 10.00 11.15
N THR A 234 30.06 10.70 12.00
CA THR A 234 31.24 10.14 12.68
C THR A 234 30.88 9.00 13.62
N VAL A 235 29.80 9.15 14.41
CA VAL A 235 29.32 8.09 15.29
C VAL A 235 28.84 6.87 14.51
N ILE A 236 28.12 7.07 13.40
CA ILE A 236 27.70 5.97 12.51
C ILE A 236 28.92 5.21 12.00
N LEU A 237 29.96 5.91 11.56
CA LEU A 237 31.21 5.28 11.12
C LEU A 237 31.88 4.45 12.24
N HIS A 238 31.93 4.96 13.47
CA HIS A 238 32.44 4.21 14.61
C HIS A 238 31.64 2.94 14.89
N ILE A 239 30.30 3.00 14.83
CA ILE A 239 29.43 1.83 15.02
C ILE A 239 29.63 0.82 13.90
N VAL A 240 29.65 1.26 12.63
CA VAL A 240 29.87 0.40 11.46
C VAL A 240 31.23 -0.29 11.56
N PHE A 241 32.27 0.43 11.97
CA PHE A 241 33.59 -0.13 12.21
C PHE A 241 33.57 -1.18 13.33
N ALA A 242 32.89 -0.90 14.45
CA ALA A 242 32.72 -1.86 15.54
C ALA A 242 31.98 -3.14 15.08
N ILE A 243 30.94 -3.01 14.25
CA ILE A 243 30.20 -4.17 13.69
C ILE A 243 31.05 -4.99 12.72
N ARG A 244 31.98 -4.36 12.00
CA ARG A 244 32.96 -5.07 11.15
C ARG A 244 33.88 -5.94 11.99
N LEU A 245 34.26 -5.48 13.19
CA LEU A 245 35.12 -6.22 14.11
C LEU A 245 34.35 -7.26 14.94
N ASP A 246 33.13 -6.94 15.37
CA ASP A 246 32.26 -7.80 16.18
C ASP A 246 30.87 -7.98 15.51
N HIS A 247 30.69 -9.15 14.88
CA HIS A 247 29.43 -9.49 14.21
C HIS A 247 28.25 -9.74 15.17
N GLU A 248 28.51 -10.02 16.46
CA GLU A 248 27.42 -10.14 17.44
C GLU A 248 26.75 -8.81 17.69
N LEU A 249 27.51 -7.70 17.66
CA LEU A 249 26.97 -6.35 17.77
C LEU A 249 25.96 -6.07 16.64
N GLY A 250 26.30 -6.45 15.40
CA GLY A 250 25.38 -6.35 14.26
C GLY A 250 24.14 -7.22 14.41
N ARG A 251 24.28 -8.48 14.88
CA ARG A 251 23.12 -9.36 15.13
C ARG A 251 22.19 -8.80 16.21
N GLU A 252 22.75 -8.27 17.29
CA GLU A 252 21.98 -7.68 18.39
C GLU A 252 21.27 -6.40 17.93
N PHE A 253 21.89 -5.59 17.07
CA PHE A 253 21.24 -4.44 16.44
C PHE A 253 19.98 -4.84 15.66
N PHE A 254 20.07 -5.82 14.76
CA PHE A 254 18.91 -6.31 14.01
C PHE A 254 17.84 -6.94 14.90
N LYS A 255 18.25 -7.66 15.94
CA LYS A 255 17.32 -8.24 16.92
C LYS A 255 16.55 -7.14 17.65
N ASN A 256 17.23 -6.06 18.05
CA ASN A 256 16.59 -4.91 18.69
C ASN A 256 15.56 -4.25 17.75
N LEU A 257 15.95 -3.98 16.50
CA LEU A 257 15.06 -3.40 15.49
C LEU A 257 13.83 -4.27 15.17
N LYS A 258 13.98 -5.60 15.13
CA LYS A 258 12.87 -6.54 14.89
C LYS A 258 11.92 -6.66 16.10
N MET A 259 12.44 -6.48 17.32
CA MET A 259 11.67 -6.58 18.56
C MET A 259 10.89 -5.29 18.88
N ALA A 260 11.42 -4.12 18.54
CA ALA A 260 10.83 -2.81 18.82
C ALA A 260 9.74 -2.41 17.81
N GLN A 261 8.76 -3.29 17.55
CA GLN A 261 7.79 -3.20 16.45
C GLN A 261 6.89 -1.94 16.38
N SER A 262 6.89 -1.08 17.40
CA SER A 262 6.05 0.12 17.47
C SER A 262 6.76 1.45 17.19
N ASP A 263 8.10 1.56 17.36
CA ASP A 263 8.83 2.83 17.10
C ASP A 263 10.38 2.71 16.99
N PRO A 264 10.95 1.81 16.16
CA PRO A 264 12.40 1.56 16.14
C PRO A 264 13.20 2.44 15.16
N LEU A 265 12.51 3.11 14.23
CA LEU A 265 13.14 3.83 13.13
C LEU A 265 13.18 5.33 13.41
N CYS A 266 14.33 5.91 13.13
CA CYS A 266 14.57 7.35 13.09
C CYS A 266 15.58 7.61 11.96
N PRO A 267 15.74 8.87 11.51
CA PRO A 267 16.73 9.21 10.48
C PRO A 267 18.12 8.66 10.79
N PHE A 268 18.57 8.77 12.04
CA PHE A 268 19.85 8.20 12.50
C PHE A 268 19.93 6.66 12.34
N SER A 269 18.91 5.90 12.75
CA SER A 269 18.95 4.43 12.63
C SER A 269 18.82 3.94 11.19
N ILE A 270 18.11 4.69 10.33
CA ILE A 270 18.05 4.44 8.88
C ILE A 270 19.43 4.71 8.26
N ALA A 271 20.06 5.85 8.57
CA ALA A 271 21.42 6.16 8.10
C ALA A 271 22.44 5.09 8.54
N LEU A 272 22.34 4.62 9.78
CA LEU A 272 23.17 3.53 10.29
C LEU A 272 22.93 2.22 9.53
N LEU A 273 21.68 1.82 9.28
CA LEU A 273 21.34 0.64 8.49
C LEU A 273 21.93 0.71 7.07
N LEU A 274 21.75 1.83 6.39
CA LEU A 274 22.29 2.07 5.04
C LEU A 274 23.82 2.04 5.01
N SER A 275 24.46 2.49 6.09
CA SER A 275 25.92 2.41 6.23
C SER A 275 26.42 0.99 6.51
N ILE A 276 25.66 0.21 7.29
CA ILE A 276 25.92 -1.22 7.54
C ILE A 276 25.74 -2.04 6.26
N ALA A 277 24.88 -1.63 5.33
CA ALA A 277 24.67 -2.31 4.05
C ALA A 277 25.97 -2.42 3.22
N ARG A 278 26.95 -1.53 3.44
CA ARG A 278 28.31 -1.63 2.85
C ARG A 278 29.09 -2.87 3.29
N ILE A 279 28.63 -3.58 4.32
CA ILE A 279 29.16 -4.87 4.73
C ILE A 279 28.35 -5.95 4.01
N GLN A 280 28.96 -6.62 3.02
CA GLN A 280 28.29 -7.57 2.11
C GLN A 280 27.42 -8.63 2.81
N ARG A 281 27.83 -9.09 4.00
CA ARG A 281 27.06 -10.06 4.80
C ARG A 281 25.69 -9.56 5.26
N TYR A 282 25.57 -8.26 5.49
CA TYR A 282 24.37 -7.61 6.01
C TYR A 282 23.56 -6.91 4.93
N GLU A 283 24.12 -6.69 3.73
CA GLU A 283 23.48 -5.97 2.62
C GLU A 283 22.04 -6.44 2.36
N GLU A 284 21.84 -7.72 2.06
CA GLU A 284 20.51 -8.30 1.80
C GLU A 284 19.59 -8.20 3.03
N GLN A 285 20.13 -8.44 4.23
CA GLN A 285 19.36 -8.38 5.47
C GLN A 285 18.87 -6.96 5.80
N VAL A 286 19.69 -5.94 5.53
CA VAL A 286 19.34 -4.52 5.68
C VAL A 286 18.19 -4.19 4.73
N PHE A 287 18.35 -4.49 3.43
CA PHE A 287 17.38 -4.06 2.43
C PHE A 287 16.05 -4.80 2.56
N GLU A 288 16.05 -6.10 2.89
CA GLU A 288 14.80 -6.84 3.13
C GLU A 288 14.09 -6.34 4.39
N PHE A 289 14.84 -5.95 5.44
CA PHE A 289 14.27 -5.32 6.62
C PHE A 289 13.65 -3.95 6.30
N LEU A 290 14.37 -3.06 5.61
CA LEU A 290 13.87 -1.73 5.23
C LEU A 290 12.65 -1.83 4.32
N LYS A 291 12.69 -2.73 3.32
CA LYS A 291 11.56 -3.03 2.43
C LYS A 291 10.31 -3.49 3.20
N GLY A 292 10.49 -4.42 4.14
CA GLY A 292 9.43 -4.90 5.02
C GLY A 292 8.87 -3.78 5.91
N ALA A 293 9.74 -2.96 6.49
CA ALA A 293 9.35 -1.84 7.36
C ALA A 293 8.58 -0.74 6.60
N ILE A 294 9.03 -0.35 5.40
CA ILE A 294 8.36 0.64 4.55
C ILE A 294 6.97 0.14 4.13
N THR A 295 6.89 -1.12 3.67
CA THR A 295 5.60 -1.71 3.25
C THR A 295 4.63 -1.83 4.41
N LYS A 296 5.14 -2.18 5.61
CA LYS A 296 4.34 -2.25 6.82
C LYS A 296 3.85 -0.87 7.23
N ASN A 297 4.70 0.16 7.22
CA ASN A 297 4.29 1.53 7.57
C ASN A 297 3.22 2.07 6.62
N PHE A 298 3.35 1.88 5.31
CA PHE A 298 2.29 2.29 4.38
C PHE A 298 0.97 1.52 4.58
N LYS A 299 1.03 0.23 4.93
CA LYS A 299 -0.17 -0.55 5.30
C LYS A 299 -0.80 -0.03 6.59
N ASP A 300 0.03 0.25 7.61
CA ASP A 300 -0.41 0.77 8.90
C ASP A 300 -1.05 2.16 8.74
N ASP A 301 -0.44 3.05 7.94
CA ASP A 301 -0.98 4.38 7.61
C ASP A 301 -2.30 4.24 6.82
N GLN A 302 -2.39 3.32 5.86
CA GLN A 302 -3.61 3.06 5.10
C GLN A 302 -4.75 2.56 6.01
N ILE A 303 -4.44 1.66 6.96
CA ILE A 303 -5.40 1.16 7.95
C ILE A 303 -5.87 2.30 8.85
N GLN A 304 -4.95 3.13 9.37
CA GLN A 304 -5.29 4.28 10.21
C GLN A 304 -6.16 5.30 9.45
N HIS A 305 -5.84 5.62 8.19
CA HIS A 305 -6.66 6.53 7.38
C HIS A 305 -8.01 5.95 6.97
N SER A 306 -8.17 4.62 7.00
CA SER A 306 -9.43 3.97 6.62
C SER A 306 -10.54 4.06 7.66
N SER A 307 -10.21 4.34 8.93
CA SER A 307 -11.15 4.29 10.05
C SER A 307 -10.93 5.45 11.02
N LYS A 308 -11.98 6.25 11.26
CA LYS A 308 -11.89 7.38 12.19
C LYS A 308 -11.66 6.92 13.64
N PHE A 309 -12.19 5.75 14.00
CA PHE A 309 -11.93 5.11 15.28
C PHE A 309 -10.43 4.92 15.56
N LEU A 310 -9.65 4.52 14.54
CA LEU A 310 -8.20 4.34 14.68
C LEU A 310 -7.46 5.69 14.75
N GLN A 311 -7.94 6.71 14.03
CA GLN A 311 -7.36 8.06 14.07
C GLN A 311 -7.55 8.73 15.43
N GLU A 312 -8.68 8.51 16.10
CA GLU A 312 -8.95 9.06 17.44
C GLU A 312 -8.13 8.38 18.55
N LEU A 313 -7.84 7.08 18.39
CA LEU A 313 -7.14 6.29 19.40
C LEU A 313 -5.62 6.41 19.35
N LEU A 314 -5.05 6.70 18.18
CA LEU A 314 -3.62 6.71 17.96
C LEU A 314 -3.17 8.06 17.41
N PRO A 315 -2.13 8.70 18.00
CA PRO A 315 -1.53 9.87 17.38
C PRO A 315 -1.01 9.51 15.98
N GLN A 316 -1.01 10.50 15.07
CA GLN A 316 -0.38 10.32 13.77
C GLN A 316 1.11 10.02 13.98
N CYS A 317 1.55 8.83 13.58
CA CYS A 317 2.96 8.47 13.60
C CYS A 317 3.67 9.19 12.46
N ASN A 318 4.91 9.66 12.69
CA ASN A 318 5.74 10.18 11.61
C ASN A 318 5.94 9.07 10.56
N SER A 319 5.70 9.38 9.28
CA SER A 319 5.82 8.38 8.22
C SER A 319 7.29 7.98 8.05
N VAL A 320 7.56 6.68 7.89
CA VAL A 320 8.90 6.16 7.56
C VAL A 320 9.37 6.76 6.24
N SER A 321 8.45 7.08 5.33
CA SER A 321 8.70 7.83 4.10
C SER A 321 9.41 9.15 4.38
N ASP A 322 8.88 9.95 5.31
CA ASP A 322 9.44 11.25 5.65
C ASP A 322 10.80 11.10 6.35
N MET A 323 10.97 10.08 7.21
CA MET A 323 12.25 9.80 7.85
C MET A 323 13.36 9.43 6.84
N ILE A 324 13.02 8.67 5.79
CA ILE A 324 13.97 8.33 4.73
C ILE A 324 14.33 9.58 3.91
N LEU A 325 13.34 10.41 3.57
CA LEU A 325 13.59 11.67 2.85
C LEU A 325 14.41 12.66 3.70
N ASP A 326 14.18 12.71 5.01
CA ASP A 326 15.02 13.47 5.95
C ASP A 326 16.45 12.92 5.98
N THR A 327 16.62 11.59 5.91
CA THR A 327 17.95 10.96 5.81
C THR A 327 18.67 11.39 4.53
N VAL A 328 17.97 11.48 3.40
CA VAL A 328 18.53 12.01 2.14
C VAL A 328 18.96 13.46 2.31
N LYS A 329 18.14 14.32 2.91
CA LYS A 329 18.51 15.73 3.17
C LYS A 329 19.72 15.85 4.11
N ASN A 330 19.74 15.06 5.17
CA ASN A 330 20.82 15.04 6.16
C ASN A 330 22.15 14.50 5.59
N SER A 331 22.10 13.70 4.52
CA SER A 331 23.32 13.11 3.95
C SER A 331 24.27 14.11 3.29
N VAL A 332 23.82 15.34 3.01
CA VAL A 332 24.65 16.43 2.44
C VAL A 332 25.82 16.81 3.35
N PHE A 333 25.72 16.57 4.66
CA PHE A 333 26.75 16.89 5.65
C PHE A 333 27.88 15.84 5.70
N GLY A 334 28.35 15.37 4.54
CA GLY A 334 29.49 14.46 4.40
C GLY A 334 29.21 12.98 4.68
N TRP A 335 27.97 12.52 4.53
CA TRP A 335 27.60 11.11 4.77
C TRP A 335 27.82 10.22 3.53
N ASP A 336 29.02 10.21 2.98
CA ASP A 336 29.36 9.40 1.78
C ASP A 336 29.12 7.90 2.00
N HIS A 337 29.18 7.46 3.25
CA HIS A 337 28.90 6.08 3.64
C HIS A 337 27.41 5.69 3.57
N VAL A 338 26.50 6.65 3.41
CA VAL A 338 25.04 6.42 3.31
C VAL A 338 24.55 6.50 1.87
N THR A 339 25.17 7.33 1.03
CA THR A 339 24.69 7.66 -0.33
C THR A 339 24.57 6.44 -1.24
N GLN A 340 25.56 5.54 -1.25
CA GLN A 340 25.50 4.28 -2.00
C GLN A 340 24.30 3.42 -1.58
N GLY A 341 24.06 3.30 -0.27
CA GLY A 341 22.93 2.56 0.28
C GLY A 341 21.57 3.19 -0.09
N LEU A 342 21.49 4.53 -0.16
CA LEU A 342 20.28 5.24 -0.59
C LEU A 342 19.94 4.96 -2.06
N VAL A 343 20.95 4.99 -2.94
CA VAL A 343 20.77 4.67 -4.36
C VAL A 343 20.30 3.22 -4.53
N GLN A 344 20.96 2.27 -3.87
CA GLN A 344 20.56 0.87 -3.87
C GLN A 344 19.13 0.69 -3.34
N LEU A 345 18.76 1.30 -2.21
CA LEU A 345 17.41 1.24 -1.65
C LEU A 345 16.38 1.78 -2.65
N GLY A 346 16.65 2.93 -3.27
CA GLY A 346 15.77 3.56 -4.25
C GLY A 346 15.45 2.63 -5.42
N PHE A 347 16.48 2.00 -6.00
CA PHE A 347 16.29 1.02 -7.07
C PHE A 347 15.62 -0.27 -6.60
N ILE A 348 15.95 -0.80 -5.41
CA ILE A 348 15.31 -2.00 -4.85
C ILE A 348 13.80 -1.78 -4.65
N LEU A 349 13.39 -0.58 -4.20
CA LEU A 349 11.98 -0.22 -4.04
C LEU A 349 11.27 -0.14 -5.40
N MET A 350 11.87 0.52 -6.39
CA MET A 350 11.30 0.61 -7.73
C MET A 350 11.24 -0.77 -8.43
N ASP A 351 12.28 -1.59 -8.31
CA ASP A 351 12.34 -2.92 -8.92
C ASP A 351 11.37 -3.91 -8.24
N SER A 352 11.22 -3.84 -6.91
CA SER A 352 10.35 -4.74 -6.15
C SER A 352 8.86 -4.41 -6.27
N PHE A 353 8.54 -3.11 -6.27
CA PHE A 353 7.17 -2.60 -6.17
C PHE A 353 6.69 -1.86 -7.42
N GLY A 354 7.49 -1.82 -8.48
CA GLY A 354 7.09 -1.28 -9.78
C GLY A 354 5.91 -2.05 -10.38
N PRO A 355 5.20 -1.44 -11.36
CA PRO A 355 4.06 -2.08 -12.03
C PRO A 355 4.51 -3.39 -12.69
N LYS A 356 3.88 -4.51 -12.34
CA LYS A 356 4.16 -5.82 -12.94
C LYS A 356 3.25 -6.05 -14.14
N ALA A 357 3.76 -6.71 -15.18
CA ALA A 357 2.91 -7.19 -16.27
C ALA A 357 1.90 -8.20 -15.71
N GLY A 358 0.61 -8.03 -16.00
CA GLY A 358 -0.39 -9.03 -15.65
C GLY A 358 -0.18 -10.32 -16.43
N ALA A 359 -0.73 -11.43 -15.93
CA ALA A 359 -0.74 -12.68 -16.69
C ALA A 359 -1.39 -12.45 -18.07
N PHE A 360 -0.72 -12.88 -19.14
CA PHE A 360 -1.12 -12.71 -20.55
C PHE A 360 -1.06 -11.30 -21.14
N GLY A 361 -0.15 -10.42 -20.69
CA GLY A 361 0.14 -9.17 -21.39
C GLY A 361 -0.98 -8.12 -21.33
N LYS A 362 -2.09 -8.40 -20.63
CA LYS A 362 -2.92 -7.35 -20.08
C LYS A 362 -2.12 -6.72 -18.96
N VAL A 363 -1.83 -5.42 -19.07
CA VAL A 363 -1.51 -4.61 -17.89
C VAL A 363 -2.58 -4.96 -16.87
N SER A 364 -2.20 -5.47 -15.70
CA SER A 364 -3.15 -5.86 -14.67
C SER A 364 -3.83 -4.61 -14.14
N SER A 365 -4.83 -4.13 -14.87
CA SER A 365 -5.93 -3.33 -14.37
C SER A 365 -6.86 -4.25 -13.57
N SER A 366 -6.30 -5.05 -12.65
CA SER A 366 -7.07 -5.69 -11.58
C SER A 366 -7.36 -4.70 -10.44
N GLU A 367 -7.18 -3.40 -10.68
CA GLU A 367 -7.66 -2.29 -9.85
C GLU A 367 -9.09 -1.85 -10.26
N GLY A 368 -9.88 -2.74 -10.86
CA GLY A 368 -11.29 -2.52 -11.23
C GLY A 368 -12.28 -2.50 -10.07
N THR A 369 -11.81 -2.37 -8.83
CA THR A 369 -12.67 -2.19 -7.64
C THR A 369 -12.19 -1.03 -6.79
N SER A 370 -12.71 0.15 -7.11
CA SER A 370 -13.21 1.11 -6.11
C SER A 370 -12.28 1.58 -4.97
N THR A 371 -10.95 1.60 -5.11
CA THR A 371 -10.07 2.24 -4.12
C THR A 371 -9.16 3.27 -4.78
N THR A 372 -9.48 4.54 -4.57
CA THR A 372 -8.68 5.72 -4.94
C THR A 372 -7.39 5.86 -4.10
N ALA A 373 -7.23 5.05 -3.06
CA ALA A 373 -6.00 5.01 -2.27
C ALA A 373 -4.91 4.25 -3.05
N LYS A 374 -3.82 4.96 -3.37
CA LYS A 374 -2.61 4.35 -3.94
C LYS A 374 -2.21 3.15 -3.09
N THR A 375 -1.99 2.00 -3.71
CA THR A 375 -1.63 0.80 -2.96
C THR A 375 -0.29 1.02 -2.23
N PRO A 376 -0.04 0.33 -1.10
CA PRO A 376 1.25 0.42 -0.39
C PRO A 376 2.45 0.15 -1.30
N ASN A 377 2.28 -0.72 -2.30
CA ASN A 377 3.30 -1.00 -3.31
C ASN A 377 3.54 0.22 -4.23
N GLN A 378 2.48 0.88 -4.71
CA GLN A 378 2.62 2.10 -5.50
C GLN A 378 3.27 3.23 -4.69
N GLN A 379 2.93 3.37 -3.42
CA GLN A 379 3.55 4.34 -2.52
C GLN A 379 5.04 4.02 -2.30
N ALA A 380 5.40 2.75 -2.08
CA ALA A 380 6.79 2.32 -1.95
C ALA A 380 7.60 2.55 -3.24
N CYS A 381 7.04 2.26 -4.41
CA CYS A 381 7.68 2.55 -5.70
C CYS A 381 7.90 4.05 -5.89
N ARG A 382 6.92 4.88 -5.53
CA ARG A 382 7.01 6.34 -5.60
C ARG A 382 8.08 6.87 -4.65
N LEU A 383 8.16 6.35 -3.43
CA LEU A 383 9.20 6.69 -2.48
C LEU A 383 10.59 6.34 -3.05
N GLY A 384 10.76 5.17 -3.66
CA GLY A 384 12.00 4.81 -4.35
C GLY A 384 12.42 5.83 -5.42
N GLY A 385 11.47 6.26 -6.26
CA GLY A 385 11.71 7.32 -7.24
C GLY A 385 12.03 8.68 -6.61
N GLN A 386 11.36 9.05 -5.52
CA GLN A 386 11.64 10.29 -4.78
C GLN A 386 13.03 10.28 -4.13
N VAL A 387 13.43 9.16 -3.51
CA VAL A 387 14.77 8.99 -2.92
C VAL A 387 15.83 9.17 -3.99
N LEU A 388 15.68 8.55 -5.16
CA LEU A 388 16.63 8.70 -6.27
C LEU A 388 16.66 10.12 -6.84
N LEU A 389 15.49 10.76 -6.99
CA LEU A 389 15.39 12.14 -7.49
C LEU A 389 16.06 13.14 -6.55
N GLU A 390 15.78 13.07 -5.25
CA GLU A 390 16.39 13.98 -4.27
C GLU A 390 17.88 13.66 -4.09
N SER A 391 18.28 12.39 -4.11
CA SER A 391 19.71 12.03 -4.08
C SER A 391 20.46 12.57 -5.30
N PHE A 392 19.86 12.53 -6.50
CA PHE A 392 20.45 13.09 -7.72
C PHE A 392 20.64 14.61 -7.64
N LYS A 393 19.67 15.34 -7.07
CA LYS A 393 19.77 16.79 -6.89
C LYS A 393 20.91 17.17 -5.95
N MET A 394 20.99 16.48 -4.82
CA MET A 394 21.86 16.86 -3.70
C MET A 394 23.32 16.41 -3.87
N HIS A 395 23.57 15.26 -4.51
CA HIS A 395 24.90 14.63 -4.53
C HIS A 395 25.46 14.52 -5.94
N GLU A 396 26.48 15.31 -6.27
CA GLU A 396 27.18 15.26 -7.56
C GLU A 396 27.80 13.88 -7.91
N PRO A 397 28.56 13.20 -7.04
CA PRO A 397 29.33 12.00 -7.44
C PRO A 397 28.46 10.80 -7.84
N ILE A 398 27.21 10.72 -7.36
CA ILE A 398 26.29 9.61 -7.65
C ILE A 398 25.38 9.87 -8.85
N ARG A 399 25.36 11.09 -9.43
CA ARG A 399 24.49 11.43 -10.57
C ARG A 399 24.71 10.53 -11.77
N GLY A 400 25.99 10.29 -12.10
CA GLY A 400 26.38 9.44 -13.22
C GLY A 400 25.96 7.98 -13.04
N GLU A 401 26.00 7.48 -11.80
CA GLU A 401 25.57 6.11 -11.45
C GLU A 401 24.05 5.97 -11.51
N ILE A 402 23.30 6.91 -10.91
CA ILE A 402 21.83 6.90 -10.95
C ILE A 402 21.34 6.92 -12.39
N LEU A 403 21.88 7.81 -13.23
CA LEU A 403 21.47 7.93 -14.63
C LEU A 403 21.75 6.63 -15.41
N GLU A 404 22.93 6.06 -15.25
CA GLU A 404 23.32 4.80 -15.90
C GLU A 404 22.42 3.64 -15.47
N GLN A 405 22.14 3.52 -14.18
CA GLN A 405 21.26 2.49 -13.65
C GLN A 405 19.80 2.64 -14.10
N VAL A 406 19.30 3.86 -14.30
CA VAL A 406 17.98 4.12 -14.89
C VAL A 406 17.98 3.70 -16.37
N LEU A 407 18.93 4.19 -17.17
CA LEU A 407 19.01 3.91 -18.60
C LEU A 407 19.21 2.41 -18.88
N ASN A 408 20.09 1.74 -18.14
CA ASN A 408 20.31 0.29 -18.26
C ASN A 408 19.02 -0.51 -18.01
N ARG A 409 18.19 -0.11 -17.03
CA ARG A 409 16.90 -0.77 -16.78
C ARG A 409 15.88 -0.51 -17.88
N LEU A 410 15.86 0.69 -18.48
CA LEU A 410 15.02 0.99 -19.63
C LEU A 410 15.35 0.10 -20.84
N VAL A 411 16.63 -0.20 -21.04
CA VAL A 411 17.12 -1.01 -22.15
C VAL A 411 16.92 -2.51 -21.91
N THR A 412 17.32 -2.99 -20.74
CA THR A 412 17.39 -4.44 -20.45
C THR A 412 16.05 -5.06 -20.10
N LYS A 413 15.10 -4.29 -19.54
CA LYS A 413 13.81 -4.80 -19.07
C LYS A 413 12.70 -4.63 -20.11
N THR A 414 12.83 -5.26 -21.27
CA THR A 414 11.85 -5.13 -22.39
C THR A 414 10.51 -5.83 -22.13
N ALA A 415 10.47 -6.85 -21.26
CA ALA A 415 9.27 -7.63 -20.97
C ALA A 415 8.40 -7.08 -19.82
N SER A 416 8.95 -6.22 -18.96
CA SER A 416 8.24 -5.64 -17.82
C SER A 416 7.93 -4.15 -18.04
N PRO A 417 6.84 -3.59 -17.49
CA PRO A 417 6.54 -2.17 -17.61
C PRO A 417 7.64 -1.28 -17.01
N VAL A 418 8.25 -0.43 -17.82
CA VAL A 418 9.32 0.50 -17.41
C VAL A 418 8.85 1.95 -17.21
N THR A 419 7.53 2.20 -17.22
CA THR A 419 6.94 3.55 -17.15
C THR A 419 7.42 4.36 -15.94
N HIS A 420 7.48 3.74 -14.76
CA HIS A 420 7.98 4.37 -13.54
C HIS A 420 9.47 4.82 -13.61
N PHE A 421 10.32 4.15 -14.38
CA PHE A 421 11.68 4.61 -14.66
C PHE A 421 11.72 5.78 -15.66
N ILE A 422 10.80 5.77 -16.64
CA ILE A 422 10.63 6.90 -17.57
C ILE A 422 10.13 8.14 -16.82
N ASP A 423 9.20 7.99 -15.88
CA ASP A 423 8.70 9.09 -15.05
C ASP A 423 9.81 9.68 -14.16
N LEU A 424 10.68 8.81 -13.59
CA LEU A 424 11.87 9.24 -12.87
C LEU A 424 12.83 10.00 -13.79
N LEU A 425 13.15 9.46 -14.97
CA LEU A 425 14.01 10.13 -15.95
C LEU A 425 13.43 11.49 -16.34
N SER A 426 12.13 11.57 -16.63
CA SER A 426 11.44 12.82 -16.94
C SER A 426 11.53 13.82 -15.79
N SER A 427 11.40 13.36 -14.54
CA SER A 427 11.52 14.22 -13.34
C SER A 427 12.95 14.73 -13.14
N ILE A 428 13.95 13.88 -13.40
CA ILE A 428 15.37 14.26 -13.36
C ILE A 428 15.65 15.32 -14.44
N VAL A 429 15.23 15.06 -15.69
CA VAL A 429 15.43 15.98 -16.83
C VAL A 429 14.74 17.33 -16.59
N MET A 430 13.53 17.33 -16.04
CA MET A 430 12.79 18.57 -15.75
C MET A 430 13.37 19.36 -14.59
N SER A 431 13.90 18.69 -13.56
CA SER A 431 14.43 19.35 -12.37
C SER A 431 15.83 19.93 -12.56
N ALA A 432 16.70 19.28 -13.33
CA ALA A 432 18.09 19.69 -13.51
C ALA A 432 18.61 19.42 -14.94
N PRO A 433 18.05 20.06 -15.99
CA PRO A 433 18.43 19.79 -17.37
C PRO A 433 19.89 20.12 -17.66
N MET A 434 20.43 21.19 -17.08
CA MET A 434 21.83 21.60 -17.28
C MET A 434 22.83 20.61 -16.69
N ILE A 435 22.53 20.05 -15.52
CA ILE A 435 23.37 19.06 -14.84
C ILE A 435 23.43 17.75 -15.67
N LEU A 436 22.32 17.38 -16.31
CA LEU A 436 22.27 16.17 -17.12
C LEU A 436 22.98 16.33 -18.47
N LEU A 437 23.12 17.55 -19.00
CA LEU A 437 23.88 17.81 -20.23
C LEU A 437 25.37 17.45 -20.10
N GLU A 438 25.93 17.56 -18.90
CA GLU A 438 27.31 17.12 -18.60
C GLU A 438 27.50 15.61 -18.82
N SER A 439 26.43 14.82 -18.68
CA SER A 439 26.40 13.37 -18.89
C SER A 439 25.63 12.96 -20.16
N SER A 440 25.54 13.87 -21.15
CA SER A 440 24.80 13.67 -22.40
C SER A 440 25.26 12.48 -23.26
N SER A 441 26.51 12.03 -23.11
CA SER A 441 27.04 10.85 -23.81
C SER A 441 26.23 9.59 -23.50
N LYS A 442 25.93 9.32 -22.22
CA LYS A 442 25.17 8.13 -21.78
C LYS A 442 23.75 8.10 -22.36
N VAL A 443 23.09 9.26 -22.42
CA VAL A 443 21.76 9.38 -23.04
C VAL A 443 21.85 9.15 -24.56
N THR A 444 22.91 9.63 -25.19
CA THR A 444 23.14 9.46 -26.63
C THR A 444 23.40 7.99 -26.99
N GLU A 445 24.18 7.27 -26.19
CA GLU A 445 24.39 5.82 -26.33
C GLU A 445 23.08 5.03 -26.25
N THR A 446 22.13 5.48 -25.43
CA THR A 446 20.81 4.83 -25.31
C THR A 446 20.01 4.96 -26.62
N PHE A 447 20.26 5.99 -27.44
CA PHE A 447 19.58 6.13 -28.73
C PHE A 447 19.94 5.01 -29.70
N ASP A 448 21.18 4.52 -29.70
CA ASP A 448 21.60 3.44 -30.61
C ASP A 448 20.77 2.15 -30.42
N GLN A 449 20.26 1.94 -29.21
CA GLN A 449 19.45 0.78 -28.85
C GLN A 449 17.94 0.97 -29.11
N LEU A 450 17.50 2.18 -29.52
CA LEU A 450 16.09 2.55 -29.69
C LEU A 450 15.33 1.62 -30.65
N SER A 451 16.01 1.07 -31.67
CA SER A 451 15.40 0.16 -32.65
C SER A 451 15.01 -1.23 -32.09
N TYR A 452 15.54 -1.58 -30.92
CA TYR A 452 15.27 -2.86 -30.23
C TYR A 452 14.30 -2.71 -29.06
N LEU A 453 13.93 -1.47 -28.69
CA LEU A 453 13.04 -1.21 -27.57
C LEU A 453 11.56 -1.28 -28.01
N PRO A 454 10.64 -1.65 -27.09
CA PRO A 454 9.22 -1.53 -27.33
C PRO A 454 8.81 -0.09 -27.65
N LEU A 455 7.86 0.10 -28.57
CA LEU A 455 7.39 1.43 -29.01
C LEU A 455 6.94 2.34 -27.85
N SER A 456 6.30 1.77 -26.83
CA SER A 456 5.86 2.52 -25.63
C SER A 456 7.04 3.09 -24.84
N THR A 457 8.12 2.32 -24.68
CA THR A 457 9.36 2.76 -24.04
C THR A 457 10.03 3.86 -24.85
N VAL A 458 10.11 3.70 -26.18
CA VAL A 458 10.67 4.71 -27.07
C VAL A 458 9.89 6.03 -26.98
N GLN A 459 8.56 5.98 -27.08
CA GLN A 459 7.73 7.18 -26.98
C GLN A 459 7.89 7.87 -25.62
N GLY A 460 7.96 7.11 -24.53
CA GLY A 460 8.19 7.66 -23.20
C GLY A 460 9.58 8.28 -23.05
N LEU A 461 10.63 7.59 -23.50
CA LEU A 461 12.01 8.08 -23.48
C LEU A 461 12.16 9.38 -24.28
N LEU A 462 11.63 9.43 -25.50
CA LEU A 462 11.72 10.61 -26.35
C LEU A 462 10.95 11.80 -25.79
N LYS A 463 9.79 11.57 -25.14
CA LYS A 463 9.06 12.61 -24.41
C LYS A 463 9.84 13.11 -23.19
N ALA A 464 10.44 12.21 -22.41
CA ALA A 464 11.22 12.55 -21.21
C ALA A 464 12.48 13.37 -21.55
N VAL A 465 13.17 13.04 -22.66
CA VAL A 465 14.41 13.69 -23.11
C VAL A 465 14.12 14.95 -23.94
N GLN A 466 12.86 15.24 -24.27
CA GLN A 466 12.47 16.40 -25.08
C GLN A 466 13.05 17.74 -24.59
N PRO A 467 13.09 18.07 -23.28
CA PRO A 467 13.71 19.30 -22.80
C PRO A 467 15.21 19.39 -23.13
N LEU A 468 15.94 18.27 -23.10
CA LEU A 468 17.37 18.23 -23.43
C LEU A 468 17.62 18.45 -24.91
N LEU A 469 16.77 17.88 -25.78
CA LEU A 469 16.86 18.07 -27.24
C LEU A 469 16.62 19.53 -27.66
N LYS A 470 15.92 20.33 -26.84
CA LYS A 470 15.76 21.78 -27.07
C LYS A 470 17.03 22.57 -26.78
N VAL A 471 17.89 22.08 -25.90
CA VAL A 471 19.11 22.78 -25.47
C VAL A 471 20.34 22.28 -26.23
N SER A 472 20.48 20.96 -26.44
CA SER A 472 21.66 20.35 -27.07
C SER A 472 21.42 19.99 -28.53
N MET A 473 22.10 20.69 -29.44
CA MET A 473 22.05 20.39 -30.88
C MET A 473 22.75 19.08 -31.23
N SER A 474 23.89 18.78 -30.59
CA SER A 474 24.64 17.54 -30.85
C SER A 474 23.81 16.28 -30.52
N MET A 475 23.09 16.29 -29.40
CA MET A 475 22.18 15.20 -29.01
C MET A 475 21.03 15.04 -30.00
N LYS A 476 20.48 16.17 -30.48
CA LYS A 476 19.42 16.18 -31.50
C LYS A 476 19.92 15.59 -32.83
N ASP A 477 21.11 15.96 -33.28
CA ASP A 477 21.68 15.45 -34.53
C ASP A 477 22.00 13.94 -34.45
N ALA A 478 22.52 13.49 -33.30
CA ALA A 478 22.73 12.06 -33.04
C ALA A 478 21.41 11.29 -33.09
N LEU A 479 20.35 11.78 -32.44
CA LEU A 479 19.03 11.18 -32.50
C LEU A 479 18.49 11.13 -33.95
N ILE A 480 18.60 12.21 -34.73
CA ILE A 480 18.15 12.25 -36.13
C ILE A 480 18.86 11.18 -36.96
N LEU A 481 20.18 11.02 -36.76
CA LEU A 481 20.99 10.03 -37.47
C LEU A 481 20.53 8.60 -37.14
N VAL A 482 20.28 8.31 -35.86
CA VAL A 482 19.81 7.00 -35.43
C VAL A 482 18.40 6.71 -35.95
N LEU A 483 17.47 7.68 -35.85
CA LEU A 483 16.12 7.54 -36.41
C LEU A 483 16.15 7.30 -37.92
N ARG A 484 17.04 7.98 -38.66
CA ARG A 484 17.23 7.76 -40.10
C ARG A 484 17.68 6.32 -40.38
N LYS A 485 18.63 5.78 -39.62
CA LYS A 485 19.06 4.37 -39.75
C LYS A 485 17.92 3.40 -39.42
N ALA A 486 17.16 3.69 -38.37
CA ALA A 486 16.06 2.85 -37.91
C ALA A 486 14.89 2.76 -38.92
N MET A 487 14.69 3.76 -39.78
CA MET A 487 13.72 3.69 -40.89
C MET A 487 14.01 2.57 -41.90
N PHE A 488 15.28 2.19 -42.06
CA PHE A 488 15.72 1.12 -42.95
C PHE A 488 15.93 -0.21 -42.23
N SER A 489 15.54 -0.31 -40.96
CA SER A 489 15.61 -1.56 -40.20
C SER A 489 14.65 -2.61 -40.77
N SER A 490 15.08 -3.88 -40.79
CA SER A 490 14.21 -5.01 -41.12
C SER A 490 13.14 -5.23 -40.03
N ASN A 491 13.39 -4.81 -38.79
CA ASN A 491 12.45 -4.91 -37.70
C ASN A 491 11.33 -3.88 -37.84
N LEU A 492 10.08 -4.35 -37.83
CA LEU A 492 8.88 -3.52 -37.89
C LEU A 492 8.77 -2.58 -36.68
N ASP A 493 9.11 -3.03 -35.47
CA ASP A 493 9.07 -2.18 -34.28
C ASP A 493 10.18 -1.11 -34.28
N GLY A 494 11.34 -1.43 -34.88
CA GLY A 494 12.39 -0.46 -35.13
C GLY A 494 11.95 0.66 -36.07
N ARG A 495 11.24 0.31 -37.17
CA ARG A 495 10.65 1.28 -38.10
C ARG A 495 9.54 2.11 -37.45
N LYS A 496 8.65 1.49 -36.68
CA LYS A 496 7.60 2.21 -35.92
C LYS A 496 8.22 3.22 -34.94
N SER A 497 9.30 2.83 -34.26
CA SER A 497 10.03 3.68 -33.33
C SER A 497 10.69 4.87 -34.03
N ALA A 498 11.26 4.64 -35.23
CA ALA A 498 11.80 5.69 -36.08
C ALA A 498 10.73 6.73 -36.49
N VAL A 499 9.57 6.25 -36.96
CA VAL A 499 8.42 7.11 -37.33
C VAL A 499 7.94 7.92 -36.13
N ALA A 500 7.76 7.28 -34.97
CA ALA A 500 7.35 7.97 -33.74
C ALA A 500 8.34 9.08 -33.34
N GLY A 501 9.65 8.83 -33.49
CA GLY A 501 10.68 9.84 -33.22
C GLY A 501 10.66 11.01 -34.20
N PHE A 502 10.54 10.76 -35.50
CA PHE A 502 10.42 11.84 -36.49
C PHE A 502 9.15 12.66 -36.30
N LEU A 503 8.02 12.03 -35.98
CA LEU A 503 6.77 12.74 -35.66
C LEU A 503 6.93 13.64 -34.42
N LEU A 504 7.62 13.18 -33.38
CA LEU A 504 7.90 14.00 -32.20
C LEU A 504 8.81 15.19 -32.53
N LEU A 505 9.82 14.99 -33.37
CA LEU A 505 10.73 16.06 -33.79
C LEU A 505 9.97 17.13 -34.60
N LEU A 506 9.17 16.71 -35.57
CA LEU A 506 8.36 17.62 -36.40
C LEU A 506 7.33 18.41 -35.59
N LYS A 507 6.75 17.80 -34.55
CA LYS A 507 5.78 18.46 -33.67
C LYS A 507 6.40 19.60 -32.84
N ASN A 508 7.66 19.46 -32.45
CA ASN A 508 8.28 20.32 -31.43
C ASN A 508 9.39 21.25 -31.96
N PHE A 509 9.96 20.95 -33.12
CA PHE A 509 11.05 21.73 -33.71
C PHE A 509 10.62 22.29 -35.06
N ARG A 510 10.59 23.62 -35.17
CA ARG A 510 10.47 24.27 -36.48
C ARG A 510 11.79 24.06 -37.23
N ILE A 511 11.73 23.38 -38.37
CA ILE A 511 12.89 23.21 -39.24
C ILE A 511 13.10 24.53 -39.98
N LEU A 512 14.18 25.25 -39.65
CA LEU A 512 14.56 26.48 -40.35
C LEU A 512 14.89 26.12 -41.81
N GLY A 513 14.13 26.65 -42.77
CA GLY A 513 14.39 26.48 -44.21
C GLY A 513 13.35 25.68 -45.02
N SER A 514 12.26 25.17 -44.43
CA SER A 514 11.17 24.59 -45.24
C SER A 514 10.20 25.67 -45.72
N LEU A 515 10.12 25.91 -47.04
CA LEU A 515 8.93 26.49 -47.67
C LEU A 515 7.67 25.69 -47.26
N ALA A 516 6.51 26.36 -47.29
CA ALA A 516 5.19 25.88 -46.87
C ALA A 516 5.00 24.34 -46.95
N SER A 517 5.24 23.65 -45.83
CA SER A 517 5.17 22.19 -45.72
C SER A 517 3.76 21.62 -45.92
N SER A 518 2.73 22.47 -45.93
CA SER A 518 1.35 22.09 -46.23
C SER A 518 1.20 21.49 -47.63
N GLN A 519 1.84 22.06 -48.66
CA GLN A 519 1.69 21.58 -50.05
C GLN A 519 2.31 20.19 -50.31
N ALA A 520 3.49 19.91 -49.76
CA ALA A 520 4.16 18.62 -49.93
C ALA A 520 3.45 17.49 -49.16
N SER A 521 2.95 17.79 -47.95
CA SER A 521 2.16 16.85 -47.15
C SER A 521 0.86 16.49 -47.89
N GLN A 522 0.17 17.50 -48.44
CA GLN A 522 -1.09 17.36 -49.19
C GLN A 522 -0.95 16.53 -50.48
N ALA A 523 0.16 16.68 -51.21
CA ALA A 523 0.40 15.92 -52.44
C ALA A 523 0.58 14.41 -52.17
N ILE A 524 1.28 14.05 -51.09
CA ILE A 524 1.48 12.64 -50.70
C ILE A 524 0.15 12.00 -50.31
N THR A 525 -0.65 12.65 -49.46
CA THR A 525 -1.95 12.10 -49.02
C THR A 525 -2.99 12.04 -50.13
N SER A 526 -3.04 13.04 -51.02
CA SER A 526 -3.93 13.04 -52.20
C SER A 526 -3.55 11.92 -53.18
N SER A 527 -2.25 11.73 -53.43
CA SER A 527 -1.76 10.63 -54.28
C SER A 527 -2.10 9.25 -53.72
N GLN A 528 -2.06 9.10 -52.40
CA GLN A 528 -2.42 7.86 -51.72
C GLN A 528 -3.93 7.60 -51.81
N LEU A 529 -4.79 8.60 -51.59
CA LEU A 529 -6.25 8.46 -51.71
C LEU A 529 -6.68 8.06 -53.12
N LYS A 530 -6.07 8.66 -54.16
CA LYS A 530 -6.34 8.36 -55.58
C LYS A 530 -6.07 6.89 -55.95
N ARG A 531 -5.25 6.18 -55.17
CA ARG A 531 -5.00 4.74 -55.36
C ARG A 531 -6.21 3.87 -55.00
N TYR A 532 -7.02 4.32 -54.05
CA TYR A 532 -8.17 3.58 -53.51
C TYR A 532 -9.51 4.12 -54.02
N PHE A 533 -9.56 5.38 -54.43
CA PHE A 533 -10.74 6.02 -54.98
C PHE A 533 -11.05 5.54 -56.41
N GLU A 534 -12.31 5.21 -56.68
CA GLU A 534 -12.77 4.96 -58.04
C GLU A 534 -13.23 6.29 -58.69
N PRO A 535 -12.54 6.76 -59.75
CA PRO A 535 -12.89 8.02 -60.41
C PRO A 535 -14.19 7.95 -61.24
N GLU A 536 -14.65 6.76 -61.61
CA GLU A 536 -15.90 6.58 -62.36
C GLU A 536 -17.12 6.89 -61.48
N GLN A 537 -17.97 7.84 -61.91
CA GLN A 537 -19.05 8.39 -61.07
C GLN A 537 -20.24 7.44 -60.86
N ASP A 538 -20.43 6.47 -61.75
CA ASP A 538 -21.55 5.51 -61.69
C ASP A 538 -21.15 4.15 -61.08
N LEU A 539 -19.86 3.94 -60.77
CA LEU A 539 -19.39 2.70 -60.17
C LEU A 539 -19.57 2.73 -58.64
N LEU A 540 -20.22 1.69 -58.13
CA LEU A 540 -20.35 1.37 -56.70
C LEU A 540 -19.56 0.08 -56.43
N PRO A 541 -18.79 -0.01 -55.33
CA PRO A 541 -18.58 0.98 -54.28
C PRO A 541 -17.58 2.08 -54.66
N PRO A 542 -17.62 3.27 -54.04
CA PRO A 542 -16.74 4.40 -54.37
C PRO A 542 -15.25 4.21 -54.02
N LEU A 543 -14.93 3.19 -53.23
CA LEU A 543 -13.58 2.86 -52.78
C LEU A 543 -13.29 1.37 -52.99
N LYS A 544 -12.11 1.08 -53.55
CA LYS A 544 -11.60 -0.28 -53.74
C LYS A 544 -11.16 -0.83 -52.39
N LEU A 545 -11.84 -1.87 -51.89
CA LEU A 545 -11.52 -2.51 -50.61
C LEU A 545 -10.47 -3.63 -50.74
N ASP A 546 -10.37 -4.32 -51.88
CA ASP A 546 -9.33 -5.35 -52.12
C ASP A 546 -7.90 -4.85 -51.89
N PRO A 547 -7.49 -3.65 -52.37
CA PRO A 547 -6.12 -3.15 -52.15
C PRO A 547 -5.80 -2.81 -50.69
N CYS A 548 -6.80 -2.78 -49.80
CA CYS A 548 -6.61 -2.58 -48.35
C CYS A 548 -6.22 -3.88 -47.63
N ILE A 549 -6.31 -5.02 -48.32
CA ILE A 549 -6.06 -6.35 -47.77
C ILE A 549 -4.85 -7.00 -48.46
N SER A 550 -4.00 -7.64 -47.66
CA SER A 550 -2.93 -8.50 -48.15
C SER A 550 -3.13 -9.92 -47.63
N ALA A 551 -3.05 -10.90 -48.52
CA ALA A 551 -3.12 -12.32 -48.16
C ALA A 551 -1.74 -12.95 -48.33
N HIS A 552 -1.20 -13.52 -47.26
CA HIS A 552 0.04 -14.30 -47.27
C HIS A 552 -0.27 -15.70 -46.75
N GLY A 553 -0.46 -16.66 -47.67
CA GLY A 553 -0.95 -18.00 -47.33
C GLY A 553 -2.40 -17.96 -46.82
N ASP A 554 -2.69 -18.70 -45.74
CA ASP A 554 -4.02 -18.73 -45.12
C ASP A 554 -4.33 -17.52 -44.21
N GLN A 555 -3.37 -16.60 -44.05
CA GLN A 555 -3.50 -15.42 -43.19
C GLN A 555 -3.77 -14.16 -44.01
N VAL A 556 -4.87 -13.48 -43.67
CA VAL A 556 -5.35 -12.24 -44.30
C VAL A 556 -5.10 -11.08 -43.34
N PHE A 557 -4.36 -10.07 -43.78
CA PHE A 557 -3.99 -8.89 -42.98
C PHE A 557 -4.49 -7.61 -43.62
N ILE A 558 -4.90 -6.64 -42.80
CA ILE A 558 -5.14 -5.27 -43.22
C ILE A 558 -3.78 -4.63 -43.53
N GLN A 559 -3.52 -4.33 -44.80
CA GLN A 559 -2.30 -3.65 -45.22
C GLN A 559 -2.42 -2.13 -45.02
N GLU A 560 -3.59 -1.58 -45.33
CA GLU A 560 -3.84 -0.14 -45.20
C GLU A 560 -5.23 0.09 -44.61
N PRO A 561 -5.34 0.61 -43.38
CA PRO A 561 -6.63 0.98 -42.84
C PRO A 561 -7.09 2.27 -43.54
N LEU A 562 -8.34 2.32 -44.03
CA LEU A 562 -8.96 3.52 -44.63
C LEU A 562 -9.05 4.74 -43.67
N VAL A 563 -8.47 4.64 -42.47
CA VAL A 563 -8.15 5.72 -41.52
C VAL A 563 -7.39 6.88 -42.17
N LEU A 564 -6.77 6.70 -43.34
CA LEU A 564 -6.20 7.78 -44.13
C LEU A 564 -7.22 8.90 -44.44
N ILE A 565 -8.49 8.54 -44.70
CA ILE A 565 -9.58 9.51 -44.96
C ILE A 565 -9.85 10.36 -43.72
N ARG A 566 -9.66 9.82 -42.51
CA ARG A 566 -9.78 10.55 -41.26
C ARG A 566 -8.67 11.59 -41.09
N CYS A 567 -7.44 11.25 -41.48
CA CYS A 567 -6.35 12.22 -41.49
C CYS A 567 -6.62 13.33 -42.51
N LEU A 568 -7.18 12.98 -43.67
CA LEU A 568 -7.53 13.91 -44.74
C LEU A 568 -8.67 14.87 -44.35
N SER A 569 -9.75 14.37 -43.74
CA SER A 569 -10.88 15.20 -43.30
C SER A 569 -10.47 16.23 -42.24
N HIS A 570 -9.52 15.91 -41.37
CA HIS A 570 -9.00 16.85 -40.36
C HIS A 570 -7.95 17.83 -40.91
N ILE A 571 -7.29 17.51 -42.03
CA ILE A 571 -6.34 18.43 -42.69
C ILE A 571 -7.11 19.44 -43.56
N ASP A 572 -8.19 19.02 -44.22
CA ASP A 572 -9.01 19.88 -45.09
C ASP A 572 -9.75 20.98 -44.30
N THR A 573 -10.16 20.69 -43.05
CA THR A 573 -10.77 21.70 -42.15
C THR A 573 -9.81 22.83 -41.76
N LEU A 574 -8.49 22.62 -41.87
CA LEU A 574 -7.47 23.63 -41.58
C LEU A 574 -6.99 24.38 -42.83
N HIS A 575 -7.07 23.76 -44.01
CA HIS A 575 -6.59 24.31 -45.28
C HIS A 575 -7.52 23.87 -46.42
N PHE A 576 -8.53 24.70 -46.73
CA PHE A 576 -9.52 24.47 -47.78
C PHE A 576 -8.88 23.96 -49.09
N ASN A 577 -8.99 22.67 -49.39
CA ASN A 577 -8.59 22.08 -50.65
C ASN A 577 -9.83 21.61 -51.43
N THR A 578 -10.18 22.37 -52.48
CA THR A 578 -11.37 22.12 -53.30
C THR A 578 -11.38 20.75 -53.98
N GLU A 579 -10.21 20.16 -54.28
CA GLU A 579 -10.12 18.84 -54.92
C GLU A 579 -10.44 17.70 -53.95
N LEU A 580 -9.91 17.76 -52.72
CA LEU A 580 -10.20 16.76 -51.68
C LEU A 580 -11.66 16.84 -51.23
N HIS A 581 -12.19 18.06 -51.09
CA HIS A 581 -13.60 18.29 -50.77
C HIS A 581 -14.53 17.61 -51.80
N ALA A 582 -14.26 17.79 -53.10
CA ALA A 582 -15.02 17.17 -54.17
C ALA A 582 -14.94 15.63 -54.16
N ILE A 583 -13.78 15.07 -53.84
CA ILE A 583 -13.61 13.61 -53.70
C ILE A 583 -14.44 13.09 -52.52
N LEU A 584 -14.38 13.74 -51.35
CA LEU A 584 -15.13 13.32 -50.16
C LEU A 584 -16.65 13.48 -50.34
N GLU A 585 -17.10 14.51 -51.05
CA GLU A 585 -18.52 14.68 -51.40
C GLU A 585 -18.98 13.58 -52.38
N SER A 586 -18.16 13.23 -53.37
CA SER A 586 -18.42 12.11 -54.28
C SER A 586 -18.51 10.77 -53.53
N ILE A 587 -17.60 10.52 -52.58
CA ILE A 587 -17.63 9.33 -51.73
C ILE A 587 -18.91 9.32 -50.89
N THR A 588 -19.28 10.45 -50.27
CA THR A 588 -20.50 10.56 -49.44
C THR A 588 -21.75 10.18 -50.24
N LYS A 589 -21.96 10.80 -51.39
CA LYS A 589 -23.16 10.55 -52.23
C LYS A 589 -23.22 9.11 -52.73
N ARG A 590 -22.08 8.51 -53.09
CA ARG A 590 -22.02 7.12 -53.57
C ARG A 590 -22.17 6.11 -52.44
N MET A 591 -21.56 6.34 -51.28
CA MET A 591 -21.73 5.49 -50.10
C MET A 591 -23.17 5.39 -49.62
N ILE A 592 -23.93 6.49 -49.72
CA ILE A 592 -25.36 6.53 -49.40
C ILE A 592 -26.16 5.63 -50.35
N LYS A 593 -25.78 5.61 -51.63
CA LYS A 593 -26.42 4.79 -52.68
C LYS A 593 -26.03 3.32 -52.64
N SER A 594 -24.83 2.99 -52.15
CA SER A 594 -24.33 1.61 -52.11
C SER A 594 -25.14 0.68 -51.22
N GLU A 595 -25.41 -0.52 -51.72
CA GLU A 595 -26.00 -1.63 -50.98
C GLU A 595 -24.93 -2.55 -50.38
N LEU A 596 -25.32 -3.46 -49.49
CA LEU A 596 -24.38 -4.39 -48.86
C LEU A 596 -23.78 -5.38 -49.87
N GLU A 597 -24.50 -5.64 -50.97
CA GLU A 597 -24.08 -6.51 -52.07
C GLU A 597 -22.87 -5.91 -52.80
N ASP A 598 -22.83 -4.58 -52.97
CA ASP A 598 -21.72 -3.85 -53.58
C ASP A 598 -20.40 -4.02 -52.81
N PHE A 599 -20.47 -4.39 -51.52
CA PHE A 599 -19.31 -4.62 -50.67
C PHE A 599 -19.01 -6.11 -50.44
N GLU A 600 -19.70 -7.03 -51.14
CA GLU A 600 -19.63 -8.48 -50.91
C GLU A 600 -20.06 -8.90 -49.48
N LEU A 601 -20.95 -8.12 -48.84
CA LEU A 601 -21.44 -8.33 -47.46
C LEU A 601 -22.91 -8.83 -47.40
N ASP A 602 -23.32 -9.62 -48.39
CA ASP A 602 -24.70 -10.08 -48.57
C ASP A 602 -25.10 -11.20 -47.58
N LYS A 603 -26.33 -11.74 -47.71
CA LYS A 603 -26.82 -12.84 -46.87
C LYS A 603 -26.07 -14.17 -47.09
N CYS A 604 -25.33 -14.29 -48.19
CA CYS A 604 -24.54 -15.46 -48.58
C CYS A 604 -23.10 -15.41 -48.06
N ALA A 605 -22.63 -14.25 -47.57
CA ALA A 605 -21.33 -14.12 -46.91
C ALA A 605 -21.25 -15.02 -45.67
N GLU A 606 -20.42 -16.07 -45.74
CA GLU A 606 -20.18 -16.96 -44.60
C GLU A 606 -19.30 -16.26 -43.56
N PHE A 607 -19.78 -16.21 -42.31
CA PHE A 607 -19.04 -15.72 -41.13
C PHE A 607 -18.69 -16.86 -40.16
N SER A 608 -18.68 -18.11 -40.64
CA SER A 608 -18.41 -19.31 -39.83
C SER A 608 -16.91 -19.47 -39.52
N THR A 609 -16.58 -20.05 -38.37
CA THR A 609 -15.21 -20.03 -37.82
C THR A 609 -14.30 -21.05 -38.50
N SER A 610 -13.57 -20.65 -39.56
CA SER A 610 -12.17 -21.09 -39.87
C SER A 610 -11.63 -20.68 -41.25
N SER A 611 -12.40 -20.03 -42.14
CA SER A 611 -11.90 -19.72 -43.51
C SER A 611 -11.26 -18.32 -43.63
N SER A 612 -10.29 -18.17 -44.55
CA SER A 612 -9.68 -16.88 -44.92
C SER A 612 -10.70 -15.88 -45.49
N VAL A 613 -11.78 -16.39 -46.08
CA VAL A 613 -12.92 -15.61 -46.61
C VAL A 613 -13.68 -14.91 -45.48
N VAL A 614 -13.85 -15.57 -44.33
CA VAL A 614 -14.54 -14.99 -43.16
C VAL A 614 -13.74 -13.82 -42.57
N VAL A 615 -12.42 -13.96 -42.50
CA VAL A 615 -11.52 -12.88 -42.03
C VAL A 615 -11.58 -11.70 -43.02
N LYS A 616 -11.58 -11.96 -44.33
CA LYS A 616 -11.76 -10.94 -45.39
C LYS A 616 -13.08 -10.17 -45.21
N ASN A 617 -14.19 -10.89 -45.08
CA ASN A 617 -15.53 -10.28 -44.94
C ASN A 617 -15.68 -9.50 -43.63
N SER A 618 -15.10 -10.00 -42.53
CA SER A 618 -15.07 -9.28 -41.25
C SER A 618 -14.26 -7.98 -41.34
N ILE A 619 -13.11 -8.00 -42.03
CA ILE A 619 -12.30 -6.80 -42.29
C ILE A 619 -13.09 -5.78 -43.13
N TYR A 620 -13.78 -6.23 -44.18
CA TYR A 620 -14.64 -5.35 -45.01
C TYR A 620 -15.74 -4.68 -44.21
N ALA A 621 -16.44 -5.45 -43.36
CA ALA A 621 -17.46 -4.87 -42.49
C ALA A 621 -16.88 -3.80 -41.57
N VAL A 622 -15.71 -4.03 -40.96
CA VAL A 622 -15.03 -3.03 -40.10
C VAL A 622 -14.58 -1.80 -40.89
N LEU A 623 -14.04 -1.98 -42.11
CA LEU A 623 -13.62 -0.88 -42.98
C LEU A 623 -14.80 -0.02 -43.44
N VAL A 624 -15.92 -0.65 -43.84
CA VAL A 624 -17.15 0.05 -44.24
C VAL A 624 -17.78 0.79 -43.06
N MET A 625 -17.82 0.17 -41.87
CA MET A 625 -18.27 0.85 -40.64
C MET A 625 -17.40 2.08 -40.35
N GLY A 626 -16.07 1.92 -40.36
CA GLY A 626 -15.14 3.00 -40.11
C GLY A 626 -15.24 4.14 -41.12
N LEU A 627 -15.45 3.81 -42.40
CA LEU A 627 -15.65 4.80 -43.46
C LEU A 627 -16.92 5.62 -43.23
N ASN A 628 -18.04 4.98 -42.89
CA ASN A 628 -19.28 5.67 -42.56
C ASN A 628 -19.09 6.63 -41.36
N GLU A 629 -18.39 6.21 -40.31
CA GLU A 629 -18.08 7.08 -39.16
C GLU A 629 -17.24 8.30 -39.55
N VAL A 630 -16.20 8.12 -40.36
CA VAL A 630 -15.35 9.23 -40.82
C VAL A 630 -16.14 10.22 -41.70
N LEU A 631 -17.03 9.72 -42.56
CA LEU A 631 -17.91 10.56 -43.37
C LEU A 631 -18.97 11.28 -42.53
N ILE A 632 -19.46 10.66 -41.44
CA ILE A 632 -20.35 11.31 -40.47
C ILE A 632 -19.63 12.49 -39.80
N GLU A 633 -18.41 12.28 -39.29
CA GLU A 633 -17.60 13.35 -38.67
C GLU A 633 -17.31 14.48 -39.67
N TYR A 634 -16.92 14.13 -40.89
CA TYR A 634 -16.64 15.11 -41.96
C TYR A 634 -17.87 15.93 -42.34
N ASN A 635 -18.98 15.27 -42.71
CA ASN A 635 -20.19 15.95 -43.15
C ASN A 635 -20.76 16.84 -42.04
N PHE A 636 -20.63 16.47 -40.77
CA PHE A 636 -21.09 17.31 -39.67
C PHE A 636 -20.26 18.60 -39.55
N ILE A 637 -18.94 18.49 -39.70
CA ILE A 637 -18.04 19.65 -39.63
C ILE A 637 -18.25 20.58 -40.83
N THR A 638 -18.50 20.04 -42.03
CA THR A 638 -18.70 20.82 -43.26
C THR A 638 -20.14 21.32 -43.44
N ALA A 639 -21.12 20.73 -42.74
CA ALA A 639 -22.54 20.99 -42.94
C ALA A 639 -22.94 22.45 -42.77
N ASN A 640 -22.21 23.25 -41.96
CA ASN A 640 -22.62 24.63 -41.61
C ASN A 640 -24.10 24.74 -41.22
N TYR A 641 -24.65 23.71 -40.54
CA TYR A 641 -26.07 23.57 -40.19
C TYR A 641 -27.07 23.45 -41.36
N SER A 642 -26.64 22.92 -42.50
CA SER A 642 -27.52 22.58 -43.63
C SER A 642 -28.36 21.33 -43.35
N LYS A 643 -29.68 21.42 -43.57
CA LYS A 643 -30.62 20.28 -43.42
C LYS A 643 -30.25 19.08 -44.30
N ASN A 644 -29.86 19.32 -45.57
CA ASN A 644 -29.50 18.26 -46.52
C ASN A 644 -28.30 17.43 -46.02
N HIS A 645 -27.27 18.09 -45.48
CA HIS A 645 -26.10 17.39 -44.93
C HIS A 645 -26.44 16.58 -43.68
N PHE A 646 -27.41 17.01 -42.86
CA PHE A 646 -27.89 16.22 -41.73
C PHE A 646 -28.73 15.01 -42.15
N GLU A 647 -29.48 15.11 -43.25
CA GLU A 647 -30.15 13.95 -43.86
C GLU A 647 -29.12 12.94 -44.41
N ASP A 648 -28.05 13.42 -45.05
CA ASP A 648 -26.93 12.60 -45.51
C ASP A 648 -26.24 11.87 -44.34
N ILE A 649 -25.99 12.56 -43.21
CA ILE A 649 -25.44 11.97 -41.99
C ILE A 649 -26.34 10.85 -41.45
N LEU A 650 -27.65 11.06 -41.45
CA LEU A 650 -28.61 10.09 -40.95
C LEU A 650 -28.68 8.85 -41.86
N GLU A 651 -28.54 9.02 -43.17
CA GLU A 651 -28.49 7.91 -44.11
C GLU A 651 -27.17 7.12 -44.01
N LEU A 652 -26.03 7.79 -43.85
CA LEU A 652 -24.74 7.15 -43.53
C LEU A 652 -24.84 6.36 -42.21
N PHE A 653 -25.50 6.90 -41.19
CA PHE A 653 -25.73 6.19 -39.93
C PHE A 653 -26.58 4.94 -40.10
N LYS A 654 -27.66 4.97 -40.90
CA LYS A 654 -28.47 3.77 -41.19
C LYS A 654 -27.63 2.65 -41.82
N ARG A 655 -26.71 3.01 -42.73
CA ARG A 655 -25.78 2.05 -43.35
C ARG A 655 -24.82 1.47 -42.32
N TYR A 656 -24.21 2.31 -41.50
CA TYR A 656 -23.39 1.87 -40.37
C TYR A 656 -24.17 0.91 -39.43
N HIS A 657 -25.38 1.29 -39.04
CA HIS A 657 -26.22 0.52 -38.14
C HIS A 657 -26.54 -0.87 -38.72
N LYS A 658 -26.94 -0.92 -40.00
CA LYS A 658 -27.23 -2.18 -40.72
C LYS A 658 -26.03 -3.14 -40.71
N VAL A 659 -24.81 -2.64 -40.97
CA VAL A 659 -23.59 -3.46 -40.92
C VAL A 659 -23.27 -3.91 -39.48
N SER A 660 -23.45 -3.02 -38.51
CA SER A 660 -23.22 -3.33 -37.09
C SER A 660 -24.18 -4.41 -36.57
N GLU A 661 -25.44 -4.43 -37.02
CA GLU A 661 -26.40 -5.46 -36.63
C GLU A 661 -26.03 -6.83 -37.20
N ILE A 662 -25.60 -6.89 -38.46
CA ILE A 662 -25.16 -8.13 -39.12
C ILE A 662 -23.99 -8.76 -38.33
N LEU A 663 -23.01 -7.96 -37.92
CA LEU A 663 -21.89 -8.44 -37.10
C LEU A 663 -22.35 -8.94 -35.72
N ARG A 664 -23.33 -8.27 -35.10
CA ARG A 664 -23.87 -8.63 -33.79
C ARG A 664 -24.67 -9.93 -33.82
N GLU A 665 -25.50 -10.13 -34.85
CA GLU A 665 -26.34 -11.33 -35.00
C GLU A 665 -25.53 -12.59 -35.30
N ARG A 666 -24.44 -12.46 -36.07
CA ARG A 666 -23.60 -13.60 -36.49
C ARG A 666 -22.58 -14.03 -35.44
N ALA A 667 -22.24 -13.17 -34.47
CA ALA A 667 -21.35 -13.51 -33.34
C ALA A 667 -22.00 -14.43 -32.27
N GLY A 668 -23.31 -14.72 -32.38
CA GLY A 668 -24.14 -15.25 -31.30
C GLY A 668 -24.30 -16.77 -31.16
N LYS A 669 -23.42 -17.63 -31.70
CA LYS A 669 -23.50 -19.10 -31.50
C LYS A 669 -22.14 -19.80 -31.37
N GLY A 670 -21.44 -19.56 -30.27
CA GLY A 670 -20.25 -20.31 -29.87
C GLY A 670 -19.44 -19.56 -28.82
N ARG A 671 -18.99 -20.25 -27.76
CA ARG A 671 -18.20 -19.80 -26.58
C ARG A 671 -17.67 -18.33 -26.57
N PRO A 672 -17.80 -17.60 -25.44
CA PRO A 672 -17.45 -16.19 -25.35
C PRO A 672 -15.93 -15.97 -25.33
N MET A 673 -15.34 -15.81 -26.51
CA MET A 673 -14.03 -15.16 -26.66
C MET A 673 -14.28 -13.69 -27.03
N SER A 674 -14.39 -12.81 -26.03
CA SER A 674 -14.36 -11.34 -26.16
C SER A 674 -15.10 -10.74 -27.38
N SER A 675 -16.42 -10.86 -27.46
CA SER A 675 -17.28 -10.20 -28.45
C SER A 675 -17.39 -8.69 -28.22
N LYS A 676 -16.29 -7.94 -28.31
CA LYS A 676 -16.31 -6.47 -28.26
C LYS A 676 -16.68 -5.96 -29.66
N THR A 677 -17.70 -5.10 -29.73
CA THR A 677 -17.96 -4.28 -30.93
C THR A 677 -16.68 -3.56 -31.36
N PRO A 678 -16.44 -3.37 -32.67
CA PRO A 678 -15.27 -2.64 -33.13
C PRO A 678 -15.22 -1.23 -32.50
N ARG A 679 -14.01 -0.76 -32.20
CA ARG A 679 -13.82 0.58 -31.60
C ARG A 679 -14.21 1.66 -32.60
N SER A 680 -14.99 2.63 -32.14
CA SER A 680 -15.40 3.76 -32.98
C SER A 680 -14.19 4.60 -33.42
N LEU A 681 -14.19 5.02 -34.69
CA LEU A 681 -13.25 5.94 -35.28
C LEU A 681 -13.63 7.41 -35.07
N LEU A 682 -14.74 7.73 -34.40
CA LEU A 682 -15.08 9.13 -34.11
C LEU A 682 -14.07 9.75 -33.12
N SER A 683 -13.70 11.01 -33.33
CA SER A 683 -12.80 11.72 -32.39
C SER A 683 -13.53 12.14 -31.11
N LEU A 684 -12.82 12.17 -29.97
CA LEU A 684 -13.42 12.62 -28.70
C LEU A 684 -13.87 14.09 -28.80
N GLY A 685 -13.09 14.94 -29.50
CA GLY A 685 -13.47 16.34 -29.71
C GLY A 685 -14.70 16.51 -30.60
N PHE A 686 -14.85 15.67 -31.63
CA PHE A 686 -16.08 15.63 -32.43
C PHE A 686 -17.27 15.19 -31.58
N ILE A 687 -17.13 14.12 -30.79
CA ILE A 687 -18.22 13.63 -29.93
C ILE A 687 -18.64 14.69 -28.91
N SER A 688 -17.68 15.40 -28.30
CA SER A 688 -17.97 16.54 -27.43
C SER A 688 -18.83 17.60 -28.15
N THR A 689 -18.41 18.00 -29.35
CA THR A 689 -19.12 19.00 -30.17
C THR A 689 -20.51 18.50 -30.62
N LEU A 690 -20.60 17.24 -31.02
CA LEU A 690 -21.84 16.59 -31.48
C LEU A 690 -22.87 16.53 -30.35
N LEU A 691 -22.48 16.05 -29.16
CA LEU A 691 -23.38 15.98 -28.01
C LEU A 691 -23.83 17.39 -27.59
N THR A 692 -22.91 18.36 -27.54
CA THR A 692 -23.24 19.75 -27.27
C THR A 692 -24.27 20.28 -28.27
N ALA A 693 -24.11 20.03 -29.57
CA ALA A 693 -25.07 20.46 -30.58
C ALA A 693 -26.43 19.74 -30.47
N LEU A 694 -26.43 18.44 -30.20
CA LEU A 694 -27.66 17.65 -30.11
C LEU A 694 -28.52 18.06 -28.91
N PHE A 695 -27.89 18.43 -27.78
CA PHE A 695 -28.61 18.70 -26.53
C PHE A 695 -28.65 20.19 -26.12
N SER A 696 -27.84 21.08 -26.70
CA SER A 696 -27.91 22.52 -26.37
C SER A 696 -29.18 23.20 -26.93
N THR A 697 -29.69 24.18 -26.18
CA THR A 697 -30.90 24.99 -26.46
C THR A 697 -30.64 26.23 -27.33
N GLN A 698 -29.42 26.44 -27.84
CA GLN A 698 -29.12 27.65 -28.62
C GLN A 698 -29.67 27.60 -30.07
N SER A 699 -30.61 28.52 -30.36
CA SER A 699 -31.00 29.23 -31.61
C SER A 699 -31.08 28.55 -33.00
N ARG A 700 -30.69 27.28 -33.22
CA ARG A 700 -30.68 26.64 -34.57
C ARG A 700 -31.42 25.29 -34.63
N GLU A 701 -32.64 25.26 -34.10
CA GLU A 701 -33.41 24.03 -33.82
C GLU A 701 -33.93 23.29 -35.06
N GLU A 702 -34.30 23.99 -36.15
CA GLU A 702 -34.97 23.37 -37.29
C GLU A 702 -34.10 22.38 -38.06
N CYS A 703 -32.81 22.68 -38.25
CA CYS A 703 -31.89 21.82 -39.02
C CYS A 703 -31.42 20.62 -38.19
N LEU A 704 -31.24 20.80 -36.88
CA LEU A 704 -30.84 19.72 -35.95
C LEU A 704 -32.01 18.78 -35.59
N SER A 705 -33.25 19.18 -35.86
CA SER A 705 -34.44 18.34 -35.65
C SER A 705 -34.33 16.98 -36.34
N VAL A 706 -33.73 16.94 -37.54
CA VAL A 706 -33.51 15.70 -38.33
C VAL A 706 -32.76 14.66 -37.49
N LEU A 707 -31.69 15.07 -36.81
CA LEU A 707 -30.90 14.17 -35.94
C LEU A 707 -31.59 13.90 -34.60
N ARG A 708 -32.24 14.91 -34.01
CA ARG A 708 -32.94 14.80 -32.71
C ARG A 708 -34.16 13.87 -32.75
N THR A 709 -34.82 13.76 -33.91
CA THR A 709 -35.96 12.85 -34.09
C THR A 709 -35.58 11.37 -34.19
N SER A 710 -34.30 11.06 -34.49
CA SER A 710 -33.81 9.68 -34.53
C SER A 710 -33.31 9.23 -33.16
N GLY A 711 -34.13 8.47 -32.46
CA GLY A 711 -33.75 7.86 -31.18
C GLY A 711 -32.53 6.95 -31.28
N ASP A 712 -32.38 6.21 -32.38
CA ASP A 712 -31.23 5.34 -32.65
C ASP A 712 -29.90 6.12 -32.76
N PHE A 713 -29.92 7.26 -33.46
CA PHE A 713 -28.73 8.11 -33.63
C PHE A 713 -28.31 8.77 -32.31
N LEU A 714 -29.29 9.22 -31.50
CA LEU A 714 -29.02 9.76 -30.16
C LEU A 714 -28.38 8.70 -29.26
N ARG A 715 -28.94 7.48 -29.22
CA ARG A 715 -28.38 6.36 -28.44
C ARG A 715 -26.98 5.99 -28.91
N TYR A 716 -26.75 5.95 -30.22
CA TYR A 716 -25.43 5.70 -30.81
C TYR A 716 -24.41 6.76 -30.37
N SER A 717 -24.75 8.04 -30.47
CA SER A 717 -23.84 9.15 -30.12
C SER A 717 -23.40 9.09 -28.66
N VAL A 718 -24.33 8.86 -27.74
CA VAL A 718 -24.00 8.70 -26.30
C VAL A 718 -23.22 7.41 -26.05
N SER A 719 -23.55 6.31 -26.73
CA SER A 719 -22.82 5.03 -26.63
C SER A 719 -21.37 5.13 -27.09
N VAL A 720 -21.08 5.93 -28.13
CA VAL A 720 -19.70 6.19 -28.56
C VAL A 720 -18.96 7.01 -27.52
N ALA A 721 -19.58 8.04 -26.92
CA ALA A 721 -18.97 8.80 -25.83
C ALA A 721 -18.60 7.90 -24.65
N LEU A 722 -19.52 7.02 -24.23
CA LEU A 722 -19.30 5.98 -23.22
C LEU A 722 -18.12 5.06 -23.57
N GLN A 723 -18.06 4.56 -24.82
CA GLN A 723 -16.97 3.71 -25.29
C GLN A 723 -15.61 4.44 -25.23
N LYS A 724 -15.58 5.74 -25.57
CA LYS A 724 -14.36 6.56 -25.52
C LYS A 724 -13.91 6.88 -24.10
N ILE A 725 -14.85 7.15 -23.19
CA ILE A 725 -14.54 7.35 -21.76
C ILE A 725 -14.05 6.03 -21.14
N GLN A 726 -14.68 4.89 -21.47
CA GLN A 726 -14.19 3.58 -21.05
C GLN A 726 -12.79 3.30 -21.61
N GLN A 727 -12.52 3.66 -22.87
CA GLN A 727 -11.17 3.55 -23.44
C GLN A 727 -10.16 4.39 -22.65
N LEU A 728 -10.53 5.60 -22.24
CA LEU A 728 -9.69 6.49 -21.45
C LEU A 728 -9.41 5.90 -20.05
N GLU A 729 -10.40 5.26 -19.43
CA GLU A 729 -10.24 4.53 -18.16
C GLU A 729 -9.23 3.37 -18.32
N GLU A 730 -9.41 2.53 -19.35
CA GLU A 730 -8.59 1.33 -19.61
C GLU A 730 -7.14 1.68 -20.03
N THR A 731 -6.95 2.67 -20.90
CA THR A 731 -5.67 2.90 -21.59
C THR A 731 -4.99 4.24 -21.26
N GLY A 732 -5.69 5.17 -20.60
CA GLY A 732 -5.20 6.52 -20.30
C GLY A 732 -5.18 7.47 -21.50
N HIS A 733 -5.58 7.01 -22.69
CA HIS A 733 -5.62 7.80 -23.92
C HIS A 733 -6.87 7.43 -24.73
N THR A 734 -7.23 8.24 -25.73
CA THR A 734 -8.35 7.94 -26.64
C THR A 734 -7.89 7.87 -28.10
N ASP A 735 -8.61 7.10 -28.92
CA ASP A 735 -8.32 7.01 -30.35
C ASP A 735 -8.78 8.28 -31.08
N GLY A 736 -7.85 8.95 -31.76
CA GLY A 736 -8.13 10.12 -32.59
C GLY A 736 -7.17 11.29 -32.39
N PRO A 737 -7.40 12.40 -33.11
CA PRO A 737 -6.67 13.65 -32.88
C PRO A 737 -6.89 14.11 -31.43
N GLU A 738 -5.86 14.72 -30.83
CA GLU A 738 -5.85 15.20 -29.43
C GLU A 738 -6.05 14.12 -28.34
N GLY A 739 -6.27 12.85 -28.70
CA GLY A 739 -6.50 11.75 -27.74
C GLY A 739 -5.29 11.34 -26.92
N GLN A 740 -4.12 11.94 -27.17
CA GLN A 740 -2.93 11.80 -26.34
C GLN A 740 -2.62 13.02 -25.46
N SER A 741 -3.33 14.14 -25.64
CA SER A 741 -3.09 15.36 -24.85
C SER A 741 -4.00 15.40 -23.62
N PRO A 742 -3.44 15.34 -22.39
CA PRO A 742 -4.25 15.29 -21.18
C PRO A 742 -5.11 16.55 -21.00
N ASP A 743 -4.62 17.72 -21.40
CA ASP A 743 -5.36 18.98 -21.27
C ASP A 743 -6.59 19.05 -22.15
N LYS A 744 -6.47 18.64 -23.43
CA LYS A 744 -7.60 18.61 -24.37
C LYS A 744 -8.62 17.56 -23.96
N ILE A 745 -8.17 16.37 -23.56
CA ILE A 745 -9.06 15.31 -23.06
C ILE A 745 -9.84 15.83 -21.85
N PHE A 746 -9.17 16.52 -20.92
CA PHE A 746 -9.84 17.11 -19.76
C PHE A 746 -10.92 18.12 -20.17
N CYS A 747 -10.64 19.03 -21.11
CA CYS A 747 -11.64 19.96 -21.64
C CYS A 747 -12.84 19.22 -22.27
N HIS A 748 -12.57 18.23 -23.13
CA HIS A 748 -13.64 17.43 -23.75
C HIS A 748 -14.47 16.66 -22.72
N LEU A 749 -13.87 16.21 -21.62
CA LEU A 749 -14.60 15.58 -20.51
C LEU A 749 -15.49 16.60 -19.76
N CYS A 750 -15.02 17.83 -19.54
CA CYS A 750 -15.85 18.90 -18.96
C CYS A 750 -17.10 19.14 -19.81
N ASP A 751 -16.91 19.37 -21.11
CA ASP A 751 -17.99 19.65 -22.06
C ASP A 751 -19.01 18.51 -22.11
N ILE A 752 -18.54 17.27 -22.28
CA ILE A 752 -19.41 16.08 -22.28
C ILE A 752 -20.19 15.98 -20.97
N THR A 753 -19.55 16.21 -19.81
CA THR A 753 -20.24 16.10 -18.52
C THR A 753 -21.31 17.16 -18.35
N SER A 754 -21.03 18.41 -18.69
CA SER A 754 -22.01 19.51 -18.63
C SER A 754 -23.24 19.20 -19.48
N VAL A 755 -23.03 18.67 -20.69
CA VAL A 755 -24.11 18.32 -21.61
C VAL A 755 -24.93 17.12 -21.12
N LEU A 756 -24.27 16.05 -20.67
CA LEU A 756 -24.97 14.87 -20.14
C LEU A 756 -25.76 15.21 -18.88
N MET A 757 -25.21 16.10 -18.04
CA MET A 757 -25.86 16.59 -16.82
C MET A 757 -27.09 17.44 -17.14
N TRP A 758 -26.97 18.35 -18.11
CA TRP A 758 -28.07 19.17 -18.60
C TRP A 758 -29.20 18.29 -19.15
N ARG A 759 -28.87 17.30 -20.00
CA ARG A 759 -29.86 16.39 -20.60
C ARG A 759 -30.60 15.59 -19.53
N TYR A 760 -29.88 15.03 -18.56
CA TYR A 760 -30.48 14.23 -17.48
C TYR A 760 -31.40 15.08 -16.58
N THR A 761 -31.04 16.33 -16.30
CA THR A 761 -31.82 17.18 -15.38
C THR A 761 -33.03 17.83 -16.05
N ASN A 762 -32.92 18.24 -17.31
CA ASN A 762 -33.95 19.05 -17.99
C ASN A 762 -34.92 18.25 -18.85
N VAL A 763 -34.62 16.99 -19.19
CA VAL A 763 -35.50 16.15 -20.01
C VAL A 763 -36.01 14.96 -19.20
N PRO A 764 -37.31 14.96 -18.81
CA PRO A 764 -37.88 13.85 -18.05
C PRO A 764 -37.84 12.54 -18.84
N SER A 765 -37.48 11.43 -18.18
CA SER A 765 -37.48 10.08 -18.75
C SER A 765 -38.84 9.64 -19.30
N THR A 766 -39.93 10.17 -18.74
CA THR A 766 -41.31 9.93 -19.18
C THR A 766 -41.61 10.41 -20.60
N VAL A 767 -40.84 11.37 -21.12
CA VAL A 767 -40.97 11.88 -22.50
C VAL A 767 -40.33 10.91 -23.51
N GLU A 768 -39.37 10.08 -23.08
CA GLU A 768 -38.71 9.08 -23.93
C GLU A 768 -39.56 7.79 -24.09
N ASP A 769 -40.25 7.36 -23.03
CA ASP A 769 -41.02 6.10 -23.02
C ASP A 769 -42.38 6.18 -23.76
N ALA A 770 -42.85 7.39 -24.09
CA ALA A 770 -44.08 7.58 -24.88
C ALA A 770 -43.94 7.10 -26.35
N GLY A 771 -42.71 6.90 -26.83
CA GLY A 771 -42.41 6.49 -28.21
C GLY A 771 -41.93 5.03 -28.32
N LYS A 772 -42.86 4.07 -28.30
CA LYS A 772 -42.67 2.61 -28.55
C LYS A 772 -41.58 1.92 -27.71
N LYS A 773 -41.95 0.82 -27.04
CA LYS A 773 -41.03 -0.14 -26.37
C LYS A 773 -40.04 -0.77 -27.37
N GLU A 774 -39.03 -0.03 -27.79
CA GLU A 774 -37.86 -0.57 -28.48
C GLU A 774 -36.93 -1.23 -27.46
N LYS A 775 -36.29 -2.34 -27.84
CA LYS A 775 -35.49 -3.21 -26.96
C LYS A 775 -34.15 -2.60 -26.49
N GLY A 776 -34.03 -1.27 -26.38
CA GLY A 776 -32.81 -0.52 -26.04
C GLY A 776 -32.85 0.12 -24.65
N GLN A 777 -31.68 0.51 -24.12
CA GLN A 777 -31.58 1.37 -22.93
C GLN A 777 -32.03 2.80 -23.28
N SER A 778 -32.72 3.49 -22.36
CA SER A 778 -33.11 4.90 -22.56
C SER A 778 -31.88 5.81 -22.65
N VAL A 779 -32.02 6.96 -23.33
CA VAL A 779 -30.90 7.90 -23.50
C VAL A 779 -30.54 8.51 -22.15
N SER A 780 -31.53 8.80 -21.29
CA SER A 780 -31.29 9.27 -19.92
C SER A 780 -30.46 8.29 -19.08
N LEU A 781 -30.69 6.97 -19.21
CA LEU A 781 -29.89 5.95 -18.50
C LEU A 781 -28.44 5.95 -19.01
N LEU A 782 -28.23 6.03 -20.34
CA LEU A 782 -26.90 6.11 -20.94
C LEU A 782 -26.15 7.38 -20.51
N CYS A 783 -26.84 8.53 -20.43
CA CYS A 783 -26.27 9.77 -19.94
C CYS A 783 -25.78 9.61 -18.49
N LEU A 784 -26.58 9.00 -17.63
CA LEU A 784 -26.23 8.75 -16.23
C LEU A 784 -25.05 7.78 -16.08
N GLU A 785 -25.03 6.72 -16.91
CA GLU A 785 -23.89 5.79 -17.00
C GLU A 785 -22.61 6.51 -17.47
N GLY A 786 -22.77 7.51 -18.36
CA GLY A 786 -21.70 8.37 -18.85
C GLY A 786 -21.16 9.26 -17.75
N LEU A 787 -22.04 9.95 -17.02
CA LEU A 787 -21.68 10.79 -15.88
C LEU A 787 -20.90 10.00 -14.83
N LEU A 788 -21.37 8.81 -14.45
CA LEU A 788 -20.67 7.93 -13.51
C LEU A 788 -19.23 7.61 -13.97
N ARG A 789 -19.06 7.26 -15.24
CA ARG A 789 -17.74 6.97 -15.80
C ARG A 789 -16.85 8.21 -15.86
N VAL A 790 -17.38 9.37 -16.23
CA VAL A 790 -16.57 10.61 -16.24
C VAL A 790 -16.12 10.96 -14.83
N PHE A 791 -17.03 11.00 -13.84
CA PHE A 791 -16.66 11.29 -12.46
C PHE A 791 -15.60 10.30 -11.94
N THR A 792 -15.76 9.01 -12.22
CA THR A 792 -14.77 7.99 -11.86
C THR A 792 -13.42 8.25 -12.53
N THR A 793 -13.43 8.54 -13.83
CA THR A 793 -12.21 8.79 -14.62
C THR A 793 -11.47 10.05 -14.17
N VAL A 794 -12.20 11.15 -13.92
CA VAL A 794 -11.62 12.41 -13.44
C VAL A 794 -10.99 12.22 -12.06
N LEU A 795 -11.65 11.48 -11.16
CA LEU A 795 -11.10 11.20 -9.83
C LEU A 795 -9.85 10.31 -9.85
N GLN A 796 -9.79 9.34 -10.74
CA GLN A 796 -8.64 8.44 -10.86
C GLN A 796 -7.46 9.10 -11.57
N ARG A 797 -7.70 9.89 -12.62
CA ARG A 797 -6.66 10.40 -13.53
C ARG A 797 -6.28 11.87 -13.26
N TYR A 798 -7.23 12.69 -12.84
CA TYR A 798 -7.07 14.14 -12.66
C TYR A 798 -7.48 14.64 -11.27
N PRO A 799 -7.07 13.99 -10.15
CA PRO A 799 -7.52 14.35 -8.81
C PRO A 799 -7.20 15.80 -8.43
N THR A 800 -6.07 16.34 -8.91
CA THR A 800 -5.65 17.73 -8.62
C THR A 800 -6.47 18.79 -9.38
N ARG A 801 -7.18 18.40 -10.45
CA ARG A 801 -8.00 19.30 -11.28
C ARG A 801 -9.50 19.15 -10.99
N MET A 802 -9.88 18.42 -9.95
CA MET A 802 -11.28 18.18 -9.60
C MET A 802 -12.05 19.48 -9.33
N SER A 803 -11.42 20.46 -8.66
CA SER A 803 -12.04 21.78 -8.44
C SER A 803 -12.32 22.51 -9.76
N ASN A 804 -11.35 22.52 -10.68
CA ASN A 804 -11.52 23.11 -12.00
C ASN A 804 -12.58 22.38 -12.84
N PHE A 805 -12.70 21.06 -12.66
CA PHE A 805 -13.73 20.25 -13.30
C PHE A 805 -15.12 20.68 -12.81
N LEU A 806 -15.35 20.65 -11.50
CA LEU A 806 -16.64 21.02 -10.90
C LEU A 806 -17.04 22.48 -11.19
N SER A 807 -16.09 23.42 -11.23
CA SER A 807 -16.38 24.81 -11.60
C SER A 807 -16.84 24.96 -13.06
N SER A 808 -16.32 24.13 -13.98
CA SER A 808 -16.72 24.18 -15.40
C SER A 808 -18.14 23.67 -15.67
N LEU A 809 -18.73 22.96 -14.70
CA LEU A 809 -20.10 22.44 -14.78
C LEU A 809 -21.15 23.43 -14.26
N GLY A 810 -20.73 24.51 -13.59
CA GLY A 810 -21.65 25.50 -13.01
C GLY A 810 -22.00 26.61 -14.00
N GLU A 811 -23.23 26.61 -14.52
CA GLU A 811 -23.82 27.81 -15.14
C GLU A 811 -24.25 28.77 -14.01
N GLY A 812 -23.29 29.52 -13.48
CA GLY A 812 -23.55 30.52 -12.45
C GLY A 812 -22.37 31.45 -12.32
N GLU A 813 -22.59 32.72 -12.66
CA GLU A 813 -21.69 33.83 -12.35
C GLU A 813 -21.36 33.82 -10.85
N ALA A 814 -20.18 33.31 -10.51
CA ALA A 814 -19.49 33.62 -9.28
C ALA A 814 -18.04 33.92 -9.66
N GLU A 815 -17.85 35.07 -10.31
CA GLU A 815 -16.56 35.74 -10.27
C GLU A 815 -16.23 36.03 -8.80
N GLY A 816 -15.09 35.50 -8.34
CA GLY A 816 -14.43 36.04 -7.15
C GLY A 816 -14.68 35.31 -5.83
N GLU A 817 -14.43 34.01 -5.76
CA GLU A 817 -13.73 33.34 -4.64
C GLU A 817 -13.54 31.87 -5.03
N LYS A 818 -12.37 31.28 -4.75
CA LYS A 818 -12.18 29.83 -4.92
C LYS A 818 -13.07 29.13 -3.89
N SER A 819 -14.34 28.85 -4.23
CA SER A 819 -15.24 28.10 -3.34
C SER A 819 -14.58 26.76 -3.01
N ASP A 820 -14.63 26.35 -1.75
CA ASP A 820 -13.98 25.12 -1.29
C ASP A 820 -14.47 23.91 -2.11
N LEU A 821 -13.56 22.99 -2.44
CA LEU A 821 -13.86 21.77 -3.22
C LEU A 821 -15.01 20.98 -2.59
N THR A 822 -15.08 20.99 -1.26
CA THR A 822 -16.12 20.36 -0.46
C THR A 822 -17.51 20.94 -0.76
N GLU A 823 -17.62 22.25 -0.95
CA GLU A 823 -18.90 22.94 -1.18
C GLU A 823 -19.42 22.70 -2.59
N GLN A 824 -18.56 22.78 -3.60
CA GLN A 824 -18.89 22.45 -4.99
C GLN A 824 -19.36 20.99 -5.09
N THR A 825 -18.64 20.07 -4.46
CA THR A 825 -19.02 18.65 -4.42
C THR A 825 -20.39 18.46 -3.74
N ALA A 826 -20.64 19.15 -2.63
CA ALA A 826 -21.90 19.06 -1.91
C ALA A 826 -23.10 19.59 -2.72
N PHE A 827 -22.91 20.59 -3.57
CA PHE A 827 -23.93 21.08 -4.49
C PHE A 827 -24.41 19.97 -5.45
N TYR A 828 -23.49 19.31 -6.15
CA TYR A 828 -23.83 18.22 -7.06
C TYR A 828 -24.39 17.00 -6.33
N ILE A 829 -23.87 16.68 -5.14
CA ILE A 829 -24.45 15.63 -4.29
C ILE A 829 -25.93 15.92 -4.01
N ARG A 830 -26.29 17.14 -3.61
CA ARG A 830 -27.70 17.51 -3.37
C ARG A 830 -28.58 17.36 -4.61
N GLN A 831 -28.05 17.65 -5.80
CA GLN A 831 -28.77 17.47 -7.06
C GLN A 831 -29.07 15.99 -7.33
N PHE A 832 -28.09 15.10 -7.20
CA PHE A 832 -28.29 13.66 -7.37
C PHE A 832 -29.12 13.02 -6.24
N GLN A 833 -29.02 13.54 -5.01
CA GLN A 833 -29.90 13.14 -3.90
C GLN A 833 -31.36 13.45 -4.21
N ARG A 834 -31.66 14.63 -4.78
CA ARG A 834 -33.02 15.01 -5.21
C ARG A 834 -33.52 14.11 -6.34
N ALA A 835 -32.68 13.86 -7.34
CA ALA A 835 -33.03 12.95 -8.44
C ALA A 835 -33.35 11.54 -7.92
N LEU A 836 -32.56 11.02 -6.98
CA LEU A 836 -32.83 9.73 -6.36
C LEU A 836 -34.13 9.78 -5.56
N MET A 837 -34.36 10.80 -4.73
CA MET A 837 -35.60 10.91 -3.96
C MET A 837 -36.84 10.94 -4.86
N ASN A 838 -36.77 11.64 -6.00
CA ASN A 838 -37.86 11.65 -6.98
C ASN A 838 -38.17 10.25 -7.52
N GLN A 839 -37.13 9.47 -7.87
CA GLN A 839 -37.26 8.07 -8.33
C GLN A 839 -37.82 7.15 -7.23
N LEU A 840 -37.50 7.39 -5.97
CA LEU A 840 -37.97 6.58 -4.83
C LEU A 840 -39.37 6.98 -4.36
N SER A 841 -39.82 8.21 -4.63
CA SER A 841 -41.18 8.68 -4.32
C SER A 841 -42.21 8.39 -5.41
N GLY A 842 -41.77 7.95 -6.60
CA GLY A 842 -42.66 7.55 -7.70
C GLY A 842 -43.43 6.27 -7.39
N GLY A 843 -44.52 6.02 -8.12
CA GLY A 843 -45.26 4.76 -8.00
C GLY A 843 -44.45 3.55 -8.47
N GLU A 844 -44.86 2.32 -8.10
CA GLU A 844 -44.15 1.08 -8.49
C GLU A 844 -43.98 0.92 -10.01
N GLU A 845 -44.87 1.50 -10.82
CA GLU A 845 -44.80 1.48 -12.29
C GLU A 845 -43.74 2.43 -12.88
N GLU A 846 -43.29 3.44 -12.13
CA GLU A 846 -42.31 4.45 -12.57
C GLU A 846 -40.88 4.17 -12.06
N PHE A 847 -40.70 3.19 -11.18
CA PHE A 847 -39.41 2.89 -10.54
C PHE A 847 -38.42 2.22 -11.51
N ASN A 848 -37.31 2.90 -11.79
CA ASN A 848 -36.19 2.34 -12.55
C ASN A 848 -35.03 1.91 -11.65
N SER A 849 -34.96 0.60 -11.37
CA SER A 849 -33.89 -0.04 -10.59
C SER A 849 -32.46 0.31 -11.06
N LYS A 850 -32.21 0.32 -12.37
CA LYS A 850 -30.87 0.61 -12.92
C LYS A 850 -30.49 2.08 -12.75
N GLU A 851 -31.45 2.98 -12.91
CA GLU A 851 -31.23 4.42 -12.70
C GLU A 851 -30.89 4.71 -11.23
N ALA A 852 -31.66 4.15 -10.29
CA ALA A 852 -31.40 4.28 -8.86
C ALA A 852 -30.01 3.75 -8.48
N GLN A 853 -29.57 2.61 -9.03
CA GLN A 853 -28.23 2.05 -8.80
C GLN A 853 -27.11 2.96 -9.31
N LEU A 854 -27.27 3.56 -10.49
CA LEU A 854 -26.30 4.48 -11.06
C LEU A 854 -26.21 5.77 -10.24
N LEU A 855 -27.35 6.31 -9.78
CA LEU A 855 -27.39 7.48 -8.89
C LEU A 855 -26.66 7.21 -7.56
N VAL A 856 -26.92 6.06 -6.92
CA VAL A 856 -26.21 5.67 -5.69
C VAL A 856 -24.71 5.49 -5.94
N SER A 857 -24.32 4.96 -7.10
CA SER A 857 -22.92 4.84 -7.49
C SER A 857 -22.25 6.20 -7.67
N ILE A 858 -22.91 7.17 -8.32
CA ILE A 858 -22.41 8.55 -8.47
C ILE A 858 -22.25 9.20 -7.09
N LEU A 859 -23.25 9.07 -6.21
CA LEU A 859 -23.19 9.58 -4.84
C LEU A 859 -22.00 8.97 -4.07
N SER A 860 -21.74 7.67 -4.23
CA SER A 860 -20.58 6.99 -3.62
C SER A 860 -19.23 7.48 -4.15
N VAL A 861 -19.18 7.86 -5.42
CA VAL A 861 -17.97 8.39 -6.06
C VAL A 861 -17.71 9.83 -5.59
N LEU A 862 -18.72 10.70 -5.60
CA LEU A 862 -18.63 12.09 -5.17
C LEU A 862 -18.37 12.22 -3.66
N SER A 863 -19.00 11.38 -2.83
CA SER A 863 -18.85 11.46 -1.38
C SER A 863 -17.43 11.22 -0.88
N ARG A 864 -16.56 10.60 -1.70
CA ARG A 864 -15.13 10.40 -1.39
C ARG A 864 -14.31 11.68 -1.45
N GLN A 865 -14.82 12.74 -2.09
CA GLN A 865 -14.15 14.04 -2.14
C GLN A 865 -14.50 14.94 -0.95
N LEU A 866 -15.53 14.57 -0.18
CA LEU A 866 -15.90 15.30 1.02
C LEU A 866 -14.87 15.05 2.11
N SER A 867 -14.37 16.12 2.75
CA SER A 867 -13.48 15.99 3.89
C SER A 867 -14.25 15.39 5.08
N PRO A 868 -13.75 14.35 5.78
CA PRO A 868 -14.47 13.69 6.88
C PRO A 868 -14.81 14.60 8.07
N SER A 869 -14.12 15.73 8.20
CA SER A 869 -14.34 16.73 9.25
C SER A 869 -15.36 17.82 8.86
N SER A 870 -15.82 17.85 7.60
CA SER A 870 -16.74 18.87 7.10
C SER A 870 -18.18 18.67 7.56
N GLN A 871 -18.94 19.77 7.63
CA GLN A 871 -20.39 19.72 7.88
C GLN A 871 -21.15 19.02 6.74
N GLN A 872 -20.67 19.19 5.50
CA GLN A 872 -21.23 18.61 4.30
C GLN A 872 -21.15 17.08 4.32
N PHE A 873 -20.04 16.52 4.84
CA PHE A 873 -19.92 15.08 5.08
C PHE A 873 -20.97 14.57 6.09
N VAL A 874 -21.20 15.32 7.18
CA VAL A 874 -22.23 15.00 8.18
C VAL A 874 -23.64 15.05 7.57
N GLN A 875 -23.92 16.00 6.68
CA GLN A 875 -25.20 16.05 5.95
C GLN A 875 -25.39 14.81 5.06
N MET A 876 -24.36 14.39 4.32
CA MET A 876 -24.42 13.22 3.44
C MET A 876 -24.69 11.92 4.21
N ILE A 877 -23.97 11.68 5.31
CA ILE A 877 -24.20 10.48 6.14
C ILE A 877 -25.57 10.51 6.82
N THR A 878 -26.01 11.66 7.34
CA THR A 878 -27.32 11.78 8.00
C THR A 878 -28.46 11.50 7.01
N TRP A 879 -28.36 12.02 5.79
CA TRP A 879 -29.30 11.74 4.71
C TRP A 879 -29.29 10.24 4.33
N THR A 880 -28.12 9.62 4.23
CA THR A 880 -28.01 8.19 3.87
C THR A 880 -28.61 7.30 4.96
N VAL A 881 -28.37 7.62 6.24
CA VAL A 881 -29.00 6.93 7.38
C VAL A 881 -30.51 7.08 7.33
N LYS A 882 -31.02 8.28 7.05
CA LYS A 882 -32.46 8.56 6.95
C LYS A 882 -33.13 7.67 5.90
N ILE A 883 -32.55 7.58 4.71
CA ILE A 883 -33.09 6.70 3.64
C ILE A 883 -33.12 5.24 4.10
N CYS A 884 -32.01 4.71 4.62
CA CYS A 884 -31.98 3.31 5.06
C CYS A 884 -32.98 3.00 6.19
N LYS A 885 -33.35 4.00 7.00
CA LYS A 885 -34.34 3.85 8.09
C LYS A 885 -35.78 3.94 7.63
N GLU A 886 -36.09 4.85 6.72
CA GLU A 886 -37.48 5.20 6.36
C GLU A 886 -38.02 4.43 5.16
N THR A 887 -37.16 3.85 4.32
CA THR A 887 -37.56 3.26 3.03
C THR A 887 -37.34 1.74 2.98
N ASN A 888 -38.33 1.01 2.44
CA ASN A 888 -38.27 -0.43 2.19
C ASN A 888 -38.18 -0.66 0.68
N PHE A 889 -37.18 -1.42 0.23
CA PHE A 889 -36.98 -1.76 -1.19
C PHE A 889 -36.97 -3.27 -1.38
N GLU A 890 -37.67 -3.75 -2.39
CA GLU A 890 -37.61 -5.17 -2.78
C GLU A 890 -36.38 -5.50 -3.65
N ASP A 891 -35.75 -4.49 -4.25
CA ASP A 891 -34.58 -4.69 -5.13
C ASP A 891 -33.28 -4.90 -4.33
N ILE A 892 -32.77 -6.13 -4.40
CA ILE A 892 -31.52 -6.58 -3.76
C ILE A 892 -30.31 -5.73 -4.18
N SER A 893 -30.24 -5.33 -5.45
CA SER A 893 -29.07 -4.64 -6.00
C SER A 893 -28.98 -3.17 -5.57
N LEU A 894 -30.12 -2.48 -5.52
CA LEU A 894 -30.22 -1.13 -4.94
C LEU A 894 -29.89 -1.15 -3.43
N THR A 895 -30.48 -2.07 -2.69
CA THR A 895 -30.23 -2.23 -1.24
C THR A 895 -28.75 -2.48 -0.95
N LYS A 896 -28.10 -3.34 -1.73
CA LYS A 896 -26.66 -3.58 -1.62
C LYS A 896 -25.84 -2.31 -1.86
N GLY A 897 -26.23 -1.50 -2.87
CA GLY A 897 -25.59 -0.22 -3.17
C GLY A 897 -25.72 0.80 -2.03
N LEU A 898 -26.93 0.98 -1.49
CA LEU A 898 -27.20 1.91 -0.39
C LEU A 898 -26.51 1.51 0.91
N LEU A 899 -26.55 0.22 1.26
CA LEU A 899 -25.84 -0.30 2.44
C LEU A 899 -24.31 -0.15 2.28
N SER A 900 -23.77 -0.41 1.09
CA SER A 900 -22.34 -0.19 0.81
C SER A 900 -21.96 1.30 0.95
N LEU A 901 -22.80 2.21 0.45
CA LEU A 901 -22.62 3.65 0.63
C LEU A 901 -22.64 4.02 2.11
N LEU A 902 -23.65 3.56 2.86
CA LEU A 902 -23.78 3.80 4.30
C LEU A 902 -22.52 3.35 5.06
N PHE A 903 -22.06 2.11 4.84
CA PHE A 903 -20.86 1.62 5.51
C PHE A 903 -19.60 2.39 5.12
N SER A 904 -19.47 2.80 3.85
CA SER A 904 -18.30 3.57 3.40
C SER A 904 -18.19 4.93 4.08
N LEU A 905 -19.33 5.59 4.33
CA LEU A 905 -19.40 6.87 5.02
C LEU A 905 -19.27 6.71 6.53
N HIS A 906 -19.96 5.73 7.10
CA HIS A 906 -20.03 5.57 8.55
C HIS A 906 -18.66 5.29 9.17
N VAL A 907 -17.82 4.50 8.52
CA VAL A 907 -16.47 4.15 9.01
C VAL A 907 -15.54 5.35 9.15
N LEU A 908 -15.73 6.37 8.29
CA LEU A 908 -15.01 7.64 8.36
C LEU A 908 -15.64 8.62 9.36
N TYR A 909 -16.83 8.32 9.88
CA TYR A 909 -17.53 9.13 10.89
C TYR A 909 -17.34 8.58 12.31
N LYS A 910 -17.63 7.29 12.53
CA LYS A 910 -17.56 6.57 13.82
C LYS A 910 -17.37 5.06 13.58
N SER A 911 -17.06 4.32 14.65
CA SER A 911 -17.02 2.85 14.57
C SER A 911 -18.40 2.27 14.21
N PRO A 912 -18.51 1.37 13.22
CA PRO A 912 -19.79 0.84 12.74
C PRO A 912 -20.39 -0.24 13.66
N VAL A 913 -19.75 -0.59 14.79
CA VAL A 913 -20.18 -1.73 15.63
C VAL A 913 -21.63 -1.60 16.16
N SER A 914 -22.10 -0.39 16.48
CA SER A 914 -23.49 -0.19 16.90
C SER A 914 -24.47 -0.36 15.74
N LEU A 915 -24.13 0.16 14.56
CA LEU A 915 -24.91 0.01 13.35
C LEU A 915 -25.01 -1.47 12.93
N LEU A 916 -23.90 -2.21 13.02
CA LEU A 916 -23.88 -3.64 12.71
C LEU A 916 -24.76 -4.42 13.67
N TRP A 917 -24.77 -4.07 14.96
CA TRP A 917 -25.64 -4.70 15.94
C TRP A 917 -27.13 -4.45 15.65
N GLU A 918 -27.53 -3.19 15.42
CA GLU A 918 -28.91 -2.84 15.04
C GLU A 918 -29.36 -3.60 13.77
N MET A 919 -28.49 -3.71 12.76
CA MET A 919 -28.79 -4.46 11.54
C MET A 919 -28.88 -5.97 11.75
N CYS A 920 -28.07 -6.55 12.64
CA CYS A 920 -28.19 -7.96 12.99
C CYS A 920 -29.52 -8.26 13.69
N GLN A 921 -30.01 -7.35 14.55
CA GLN A 921 -31.33 -7.48 15.18
C GLN A 921 -32.45 -7.43 14.15
N ASP A 922 -32.39 -6.50 13.19
CA ASP A 922 -33.36 -6.43 12.11
C ASP A 922 -33.34 -7.72 11.24
N ILE A 923 -32.16 -8.23 10.92
CA ILE A 923 -32.01 -9.50 10.17
C ILE A 923 -32.63 -10.67 10.95
N HIS A 924 -32.36 -10.76 12.25
CA HIS A 924 -32.91 -11.80 13.12
C HIS A 924 -34.44 -11.68 13.21
N SER A 925 -34.96 -10.47 13.39
CA SER A 925 -36.40 -10.20 13.44
C SER A 925 -37.13 -10.53 12.14
N GLN A 926 -36.50 -10.29 10.99
CA GLN A 926 -37.09 -10.62 9.70
C GLN A 926 -37.01 -12.12 9.40
N LEU A 927 -35.85 -12.77 9.58
CA LEU A 927 -35.65 -14.17 9.18
C LEU A 927 -36.11 -15.19 10.24
N GLY A 928 -36.37 -14.77 11.48
CA GLY A 928 -36.80 -15.63 12.58
C GLY A 928 -35.65 -16.37 13.27
N ASP A 929 -35.97 -17.02 14.39
CA ASP A 929 -35.03 -17.85 15.18
C ASP A 929 -34.94 -19.28 14.61
N ILE A 930 -33.85 -19.97 14.90
CA ILE A 930 -33.63 -21.39 14.61
C ILE A 930 -34.59 -22.25 15.43
N ASP A 931 -34.90 -21.82 16.65
CA ASP A 931 -35.92 -22.44 17.48
C ASP A 931 -37.31 -21.92 17.07
N GLN A 932 -38.12 -22.82 16.51
CA GLN A 932 -39.46 -22.48 16.01
C GLN A 932 -40.42 -22.06 17.14
N ASP A 933 -40.08 -22.38 18.39
CA ASP A 933 -40.89 -22.05 19.57
C ASP A 933 -40.57 -20.65 20.13
N VAL A 934 -39.56 -19.95 19.56
CA VAL A 934 -39.15 -18.61 20.00
C VAL A 934 -39.80 -17.54 19.11
N GLU A 935 -40.74 -16.79 19.69
CA GLU A 935 -41.27 -15.58 19.05
C GLU A 935 -40.26 -14.43 19.14
N VAL A 936 -39.66 -14.05 18.02
CA VAL A 936 -38.73 -12.91 17.94
C VAL A 936 -39.53 -11.59 17.94
N GLU A 937 -39.15 -10.65 18.81
CA GLU A 937 -39.74 -9.32 18.82
C GLU A 937 -39.54 -8.62 17.45
N LYS A 938 -40.60 -7.97 16.95
CA LYS A 938 -40.53 -7.19 15.71
C LYS A 938 -39.78 -5.89 15.94
N GLN A 939 -38.47 -5.91 15.73
CA GLN A 939 -37.60 -4.74 15.75
C GLN A 939 -37.33 -4.32 14.30
N SER A 940 -37.53 -3.03 14.00
CA SER A 940 -37.33 -2.47 12.65
C SER A 940 -36.56 -1.15 12.74
N HIS A 941 -35.26 -1.25 13.04
CA HIS A 941 -34.36 -0.09 13.07
C HIS A 941 -34.11 0.46 11.66
N PHE A 942 -33.99 -0.43 10.67
CA PHE A 942 -33.80 -0.12 9.26
C PHE A 942 -34.86 -0.80 8.38
N ALA A 943 -35.81 -0.02 7.87
CA ALA A 943 -36.87 -0.52 6.98
C ALA A 943 -36.34 -1.14 5.67
N ILE A 944 -35.09 -0.88 5.31
CA ILE A 944 -34.44 -1.44 4.11
C ILE A 944 -34.20 -2.95 4.20
N ILE A 945 -34.21 -3.52 5.42
CA ILE A 945 -34.04 -4.95 5.68
C ILE A 945 -35.43 -5.59 5.71
N SER A 946 -35.74 -6.34 4.66
CA SER A 946 -36.95 -7.13 4.51
C SER A 946 -36.59 -8.60 4.29
N MET A 947 -37.57 -9.50 4.37
CA MET A 947 -37.40 -10.93 4.08
C MET A 947 -36.62 -11.22 2.78
N LYS A 948 -36.84 -10.43 1.71
CA LYS A 948 -36.17 -10.62 0.40
C LYS A 948 -34.74 -10.04 0.38
N THR A 949 -34.45 -9.01 1.16
CA THR A 949 -33.14 -8.32 1.16
C THR A 949 -32.20 -8.80 2.27
N ALA A 950 -32.73 -9.45 3.32
CA ALA A 950 -32.00 -9.87 4.51
C ALA A 950 -30.77 -10.74 4.21
N ALA A 951 -30.86 -11.68 3.24
CA ALA A 951 -29.72 -12.51 2.86
C ALA A 951 -28.55 -11.70 2.27
N ALA A 952 -28.85 -10.71 1.42
CA ALA A 952 -27.83 -9.84 0.83
C ALA A 952 -27.25 -8.86 1.86
N ALA A 953 -28.10 -8.35 2.77
CA ALA A 953 -27.68 -7.52 3.89
C ALA A 953 -26.75 -8.30 4.84
N THR A 954 -27.06 -9.57 5.14
CA THR A 954 -26.25 -10.46 5.99
C THR A 954 -24.82 -10.60 5.45
N LEU A 955 -24.66 -10.84 4.15
CA LEU A 955 -23.32 -10.94 3.55
C LEU A 955 -22.52 -9.63 3.64
N LEU A 956 -23.18 -8.48 3.49
CA LEU A 956 -22.53 -7.16 3.65
C LEU A 956 -22.14 -6.89 5.10
N VAL A 957 -23.04 -7.17 6.05
CA VAL A 957 -22.81 -7.04 7.49
C VAL A 957 -21.62 -7.90 7.90
N LEU A 958 -21.60 -9.18 7.53
CA LEU A 958 -20.50 -10.10 7.82
C LEU A 958 -19.17 -9.66 7.19
N SER A 959 -19.19 -9.19 5.94
CA SER A 959 -18.00 -8.60 5.32
C SER A 959 -17.47 -7.40 6.10
N LYS A 960 -18.37 -6.58 6.66
CA LYS A 960 -17.97 -5.43 7.46
C LYS A 960 -17.51 -5.81 8.87
N VAL A 961 -18.12 -6.81 9.50
CA VAL A 961 -17.63 -7.43 10.75
C VAL A 961 -16.19 -7.90 10.57
N GLY A 962 -15.88 -8.60 9.48
CA GLY A 962 -14.53 -9.04 9.16
C GLY A 962 -13.52 -7.89 9.13
N LYS A 963 -13.88 -6.74 8.53
CA LYS A 963 -13.03 -5.55 8.51
C LYS A 963 -12.82 -4.93 9.90
N VAL A 964 -13.83 -4.93 10.77
CA VAL A 964 -13.65 -4.43 12.15
C VAL A 964 -12.76 -5.39 12.95
N LEU A 965 -12.90 -6.69 12.73
CA LEU A 965 -12.02 -7.70 13.31
C LEU A 965 -10.56 -7.52 12.87
N ASP A 966 -10.30 -7.16 11.61
CA ASP A 966 -8.97 -6.75 11.12
C ASP A 966 -8.40 -5.55 11.90
N GLU A 967 -9.20 -4.51 12.12
CA GLU A 967 -8.79 -3.31 12.90
C GLU A 967 -8.43 -3.68 14.35
N VAL A 968 -9.22 -4.56 14.98
CA VAL A 968 -8.97 -5.03 16.34
C VAL A 968 -7.71 -5.88 16.44
N ASP A 969 -7.52 -6.84 15.53
CA ASP A 969 -6.31 -7.69 15.52
C ASP A 969 -5.04 -6.85 15.33
N TRP A 970 -5.11 -5.84 14.46
CA TRP A 970 -4.03 -4.88 14.25
C TRP A 970 -3.71 -4.07 15.52
N LEU A 971 -4.73 -3.57 16.25
CA LEU A 971 -4.54 -2.87 17.52
C LEU A 971 -3.88 -3.76 18.59
N ILE A 972 -4.34 -5.01 18.71
CA ILE A 972 -3.75 -5.99 19.65
C ILE A 972 -2.29 -6.27 19.28
N ALA A 973 -1.98 -6.44 18.00
CA ALA A 973 -0.61 -6.64 17.52
C ALA A 973 0.29 -5.43 17.84
N LYS A 974 -0.21 -4.20 17.63
CA LYS A 974 0.52 -2.96 17.95
C LYS A 974 0.82 -2.85 19.44
N LYS A 975 -0.15 -3.16 20.31
CA LYS A 975 0.02 -3.16 21.77
C LYS A 975 0.98 -4.24 22.28
N LYS A 976 0.91 -5.44 21.69
CA LYS A 976 1.87 -6.52 21.98
C LYS A 976 3.32 -6.10 21.68
N GLY A 977 3.52 -5.27 20.65
CA GLY A 977 4.81 -4.64 20.34
C GLY A 977 5.31 -3.71 21.44
N GLN A 978 4.43 -2.89 22.02
CA GLN A 978 4.76 -1.90 23.06
C GLN A 978 5.15 -2.54 24.41
N ILE A 979 4.54 -3.66 24.80
CA ILE A 979 4.91 -4.40 26.04
C ILE A 979 6.39 -4.85 26.02
N SER A 980 6.95 -5.04 24.83
CA SER A 980 8.35 -5.47 24.67
C SER A 980 9.35 -4.31 24.80
N SER A 981 8.93 -3.06 24.53
CA SER A 981 9.77 -1.85 24.62
C SER A 981 9.77 -1.22 26.02
N ASP A 982 8.66 -1.28 26.76
CA ASP A 982 8.62 -0.73 28.14
C ASP A 982 9.50 -1.48 29.14
N ARG A 983 10.07 -2.63 28.75
CA ARG A 983 11.06 -3.37 29.56
C ARG A 983 12.42 -2.68 29.67
N THR A 984 12.77 -1.73 28.79
CA THR A 984 14.15 -1.21 28.70
C THR A 984 14.36 0.21 29.22
N ILE A 985 13.32 1.03 29.48
CA ILE A 985 13.53 2.47 29.73
C ILE A 985 12.97 3.01 31.07
N SER A 986 12.10 2.32 31.80
CA SER A 986 11.52 2.88 33.04
C SER A 986 11.84 2.07 34.30
N GLY A 987 13.03 2.30 34.86
CA GLY A 987 13.12 2.48 36.30
C GLY A 987 12.79 3.95 36.60
N ASN A 988 11.72 4.21 37.34
CA ASN A 988 11.29 5.52 37.88
C ASN A 988 10.23 6.34 37.13
N THR A 989 9.24 5.72 36.48
CA THR A 989 7.94 6.41 36.34
C THR A 989 6.81 5.47 36.70
N GLN A 990 6.42 5.47 37.98
CA GLN A 990 5.12 4.97 38.39
C GLN A 990 4.07 5.89 37.75
N GLN A 991 3.49 5.49 36.62
CA GLN A 991 2.23 6.09 36.18
C GLN A 991 1.18 5.85 37.27
N PRO A 992 0.32 6.83 37.57
CA PRO A 992 -0.63 6.74 38.68
C PRO A 992 -1.57 5.56 38.48
N LEU A 993 -1.71 4.75 39.53
CA LEU A 993 -2.56 3.57 39.58
C LEU A 993 -4.02 3.93 39.25
N GLY A 994 -4.57 3.40 38.15
CA GLY A 994 -6.03 3.33 37.94
C GLY A 994 -6.59 3.76 36.57
N GLN A 995 -5.82 4.40 35.67
CA GLN A 995 -6.32 4.70 34.33
C GLN A 995 -6.08 3.50 33.39
N GLN A 996 -7.15 2.77 33.06
CA GLN A 996 -7.14 1.74 32.02
C GLN A 996 -6.66 2.34 30.70
N ASP A 997 -5.73 1.66 30.02
CA ASP A 997 -5.25 2.04 28.69
C ASP A 997 -6.46 2.29 27.76
N PRO A 998 -6.59 3.50 27.16
CA PRO A 998 -7.75 3.83 26.32
C PRO A 998 -7.93 2.87 25.15
N ILE A 999 -6.83 2.29 24.65
CA ILE A 999 -6.86 1.33 23.53
C ILE A 999 -7.42 -0.02 23.98
N GLU A 1000 -7.01 -0.53 25.15
CA GLU A 1000 -7.56 -1.78 25.70
C GLU A 1000 -9.06 -1.66 25.99
N LYS A 1001 -9.47 -0.52 26.54
CA LYS A 1001 -10.87 -0.20 26.77
C LYS A 1001 -11.66 -0.20 25.46
N ALA A 1002 -11.13 0.43 24.41
CA ALA A 1002 -11.77 0.52 23.12
C ALA A 1002 -11.90 -0.85 22.42
N VAL A 1003 -10.84 -1.66 22.42
CA VAL A 1003 -10.85 -3.04 21.90
C VAL A 1003 -11.90 -3.90 22.60
N THR A 1004 -11.97 -3.83 23.93
CA THR A 1004 -12.92 -4.62 24.72
C THR A 1004 -14.37 -4.22 24.45
N ILE A 1005 -14.65 -2.91 24.28
CA ILE A 1005 -15.98 -2.42 23.92
C ILE A 1005 -16.37 -2.89 22.51
N GLN A 1006 -15.48 -2.73 21.52
CA GLN A 1006 -15.77 -3.13 20.15
C GLN A 1006 -16.05 -4.63 20.03
N LEU A 1007 -15.19 -5.47 20.63
CA LEU A 1007 -15.43 -6.91 20.64
C LEU A 1007 -16.72 -7.25 21.39
N GLY A 1008 -17.03 -6.58 22.50
CA GLY A 1008 -18.28 -6.82 23.24
C GLY A 1008 -19.52 -6.58 22.38
N THR A 1009 -19.60 -5.45 21.68
CA THR A 1009 -20.72 -5.13 20.79
C THR A 1009 -20.77 -6.04 19.55
N LEU A 1010 -19.62 -6.47 19.02
CA LEU A 1010 -19.59 -7.45 17.93
C LEU A 1010 -20.06 -8.83 18.37
N LEU A 1011 -19.73 -9.27 19.59
CA LEU A 1011 -20.21 -10.55 20.12
C LEU A 1011 -21.73 -10.55 20.29
N THR A 1012 -22.33 -9.44 20.73
CA THR A 1012 -23.80 -9.32 20.76
C THR A 1012 -24.39 -9.31 19.36
N ALA A 1013 -23.77 -8.63 18.38
CA ALA A 1013 -24.23 -8.66 16.99
C ALA A 1013 -24.15 -10.05 16.34
N LEU A 1014 -23.07 -10.80 16.61
CA LEU A 1014 -22.92 -12.18 16.14
C LEU A 1014 -23.87 -13.14 16.85
N HIS A 1015 -24.19 -12.90 18.12
CA HIS A 1015 -25.17 -13.70 18.86
C HIS A 1015 -26.56 -13.65 18.20
N GLU A 1016 -27.02 -12.48 17.74
CA GLU A 1016 -28.28 -12.37 16.98
C GLU A 1016 -28.23 -13.22 15.69
N LEU A 1017 -27.16 -13.10 14.91
CA LEU A 1017 -27.03 -13.84 13.64
C LEU A 1017 -26.91 -15.36 13.81
N VAL A 1018 -26.31 -15.81 14.91
CA VAL A 1018 -26.16 -17.25 15.21
C VAL A 1018 -27.48 -17.88 15.64
N GLN A 1019 -28.42 -17.09 16.16
CA GLN A 1019 -29.78 -17.55 16.47
C GLN A 1019 -30.71 -17.46 15.25
N THR A 1020 -30.33 -16.69 14.23
CA THR A 1020 -31.18 -16.48 13.06
C THR A 1020 -31.26 -17.73 12.17
N ALA A 1021 -32.47 -18.06 11.68
CA ALA A 1021 -32.72 -19.12 10.70
C ALA A 1021 -32.22 -18.74 9.28
N LEU A 1022 -30.90 -18.70 9.10
CA LEU A 1022 -30.27 -18.37 7.83
C LEU A 1022 -30.41 -19.52 6.82
N SER A 1023 -30.78 -19.21 5.58
CA SER A 1023 -30.78 -20.20 4.48
C SER A 1023 -29.39 -20.82 4.29
N THR A 1024 -29.35 -22.15 4.15
CA THR A 1024 -28.11 -22.91 3.94
C THR A 1024 -27.42 -22.46 2.65
N GLY A 1025 -26.14 -22.05 2.76
CA GLY A 1025 -25.38 -21.55 1.61
C GLY A 1025 -24.30 -20.49 1.98
N PRO A 1026 -24.07 -19.46 1.15
CA PRO A 1026 -22.99 -18.50 1.35
C PRO A 1026 -23.04 -17.71 2.67
N CYS A 1027 -24.25 -17.48 3.20
CA CYS A 1027 -24.47 -16.76 4.46
C CYS A 1027 -23.97 -17.58 5.67
N THR A 1028 -24.36 -18.86 5.75
CA THR A 1028 -23.93 -19.76 6.82
C THR A 1028 -22.42 -20.00 6.77
N ASP A 1029 -21.85 -20.19 5.58
CA ASP A 1029 -20.39 -20.36 5.39
C ASP A 1029 -19.58 -19.13 5.85
N THR A 1030 -20.07 -17.94 5.50
CA THR A 1030 -19.39 -16.70 5.85
C THR A 1030 -19.51 -16.40 7.33
N LEU A 1031 -20.69 -16.66 7.94
CA LEU A 1031 -20.88 -16.52 9.39
C LEU A 1031 -19.94 -17.47 10.15
N MET A 1032 -19.84 -18.73 9.77
CA MET A 1032 -18.92 -19.71 10.39
C MET A 1032 -17.45 -19.28 10.31
N ARG A 1033 -17.05 -18.67 9.19
CA ARG A 1033 -15.69 -18.12 9.01
C ARG A 1033 -15.43 -16.94 9.94
N GLU A 1034 -16.35 -15.99 10.04
CA GLU A 1034 -16.21 -14.81 10.91
C GLU A 1034 -16.31 -15.17 12.40
N LEU A 1035 -17.12 -16.17 12.77
CA LEU A 1035 -17.13 -16.74 14.13
C LEU A 1035 -15.76 -17.35 14.49
N SER A 1036 -15.20 -18.17 13.59
CA SER A 1036 -13.88 -18.77 13.79
C SER A 1036 -12.81 -17.70 13.99
N ARG A 1037 -12.89 -16.64 13.19
CA ARG A 1037 -11.99 -15.48 13.27
C ARG A 1037 -12.14 -14.72 14.57
N THR A 1038 -13.37 -14.53 15.05
CA THR A 1038 -13.67 -13.87 16.34
C THR A 1038 -13.03 -14.62 17.50
N TYR A 1039 -13.16 -15.95 17.57
CA TYR A 1039 -12.50 -16.77 18.59
C TYR A 1039 -10.97 -16.75 18.49
N SER A 1040 -10.42 -16.70 17.27
CA SER A 1040 -8.98 -16.51 17.06
C SER A 1040 -8.48 -15.17 17.64
N ILE A 1041 -9.22 -14.07 17.42
CA ILE A 1041 -8.86 -12.75 17.96
C ILE A 1041 -9.01 -12.70 19.49
N LEU A 1042 -10.08 -13.28 20.04
CA LEU A 1042 -10.24 -13.44 21.50
C LEU A 1042 -9.09 -14.25 22.11
N THR A 1043 -8.59 -15.25 21.38
CA THR A 1043 -7.40 -16.03 21.77
C THR A 1043 -6.14 -15.17 21.74
N THR A 1044 -5.94 -14.33 20.72
CA THR A 1044 -4.82 -13.40 20.62
C THR A 1044 -4.86 -12.36 21.75
N LEU A 1045 -6.04 -11.83 22.08
CA LEU A 1045 -6.26 -10.94 23.22
C LEU A 1045 -5.94 -11.63 24.55
N SER A 1046 -6.35 -12.89 24.71
CA SER A 1046 -6.01 -13.69 25.90
C SER A 1046 -4.51 -13.91 26.03
N LYS A 1047 -3.80 -14.18 24.93
CA LYS A 1047 -2.33 -14.29 24.89
C LYS A 1047 -1.65 -12.96 25.25
N TYR A 1048 -2.20 -11.83 24.82
CA TYR A 1048 -1.73 -10.50 25.18
C TYR A 1048 -1.82 -10.27 26.70
N TYR A 1049 -2.99 -10.52 27.31
CA TYR A 1049 -3.15 -10.38 28.76
C TYR A 1049 -2.31 -11.39 29.55
N ILE A 1050 -2.08 -12.60 29.04
CA ILE A 1050 -1.13 -13.56 29.63
C ILE A 1050 0.28 -12.95 29.71
N GLN A 1051 0.72 -12.25 28.67
CA GLN A 1051 2.01 -11.58 28.65
C GLN A 1051 2.05 -10.39 29.63
N LEU A 1052 0.97 -9.60 29.70
CA LEU A 1052 0.86 -8.49 30.65
C LEU A 1052 0.86 -8.96 32.12
N CYS A 1053 0.13 -10.02 32.44
CA CYS A 1053 0.09 -10.60 33.78
C CYS A 1053 1.44 -11.20 34.22
N THR A 1054 2.33 -11.57 33.28
CA THR A 1054 3.70 -11.98 33.65
C THR A 1054 4.59 -10.80 34.06
N THR A 1055 4.29 -9.58 33.60
CA THR A 1055 5.05 -8.37 33.94
C THR A 1055 4.45 -7.62 35.14
N GLN A 1056 3.13 -7.63 35.30
CA GLN A 1056 2.43 -7.06 36.45
C GLN A 1056 1.40 -8.08 36.97
N PRO A 1057 1.71 -8.86 38.02
CA PRO A 1057 0.79 -9.87 38.54
C PRO A 1057 -0.39 -9.23 39.27
N GLY A 1058 -1.62 -9.57 38.86
CA GLY A 1058 -2.81 -9.45 39.72
C GLY A 1058 -3.88 -8.41 39.38
N GLN A 1059 -3.84 -7.72 38.24
CA GLN A 1059 -4.97 -6.86 37.83
C GLN A 1059 -5.44 -7.18 36.41
N LEU A 1060 -6.56 -7.90 36.32
CA LEU A 1060 -7.32 -8.07 35.08
C LEU A 1060 -8.37 -6.95 35.00
N PRO A 1061 -8.56 -6.27 33.86
CA PRO A 1061 -9.64 -5.30 33.72
C PRO A 1061 -11.01 -5.98 33.88
N ALA A 1062 -11.89 -5.45 34.75
CA ALA A 1062 -13.26 -5.97 34.93
C ALA A 1062 -14.08 -6.02 33.62
N ARG A 1063 -13.73 -5.20 32.63
CA ARG A 1063 -14.34 -5.22 31.29
C ARG A 1063 -13.98 -6.49 30.52
N LEU A 1064 -12.75 -6.98 30.67
CA LEU A 1064 -12.31 -8.23 30.04
C LEU A 1064 -13.06 -9.41 30.66
N GLU A 1065 -13.28 -9.42 31.98
CA GLU A 1065 -14.11 -10.46 32.62
C GLU A 1065 -15.53 -10.48 32.07
N LYS A 1066 -16.14 -9.28 31.89
CA LYS A 1066 -17.45 -9.16 31.24
C LYS A 1066 -17.45 -9.67 29.80
N LEU A 1067 -16.39 -9.37 29.03
CA LEU A 1067 -16.24 -9.87 27.66
C LEU A 1067 -16.14 -11.40 27.62
N VAL A 1068 -15.32 -11.99 28.49
CA VAL A 1068 -15.19 -13.45 28.62
C VAL A 1068 -16.53 -14.06 29.01
N LYS A 1069 -17.23 -13.49 29.99
CA LYS A 1069 -18.57 -13.92 30.37
C LYS A 1069 -19.54 -13.88 29.19
N LEU A 1070 -19.56 -12.78 28.44
CA LEU A 1070 -20.40 -12.61 27.26
C LEU A 1070 -20.12 -13.69 26.21
N SER A 1071 -18.84 -13.95 25.91
CA SER A 1071 -18.44 -14.99 24.95
C SER A 1071 -18.85 -16.40 25.39
N GLY A 1072 -18.80 -16.70 26.70
CA GLY A 1072 -19.09 -18.03 27.25
C GLY A 1072 -20.56 -18.32 27.48
N SER A 1073 -21.36 -17.29 27.81
CA SER A 1073 -22.79 -17.47 28.10
C SER A 1073 -23.68 -17.23 26.88
N HIS A 1074 -23.38 -16.26 26.02
CA HIS A 1074 -24.27 -15.88 24.90
C HIS A 1074 -23.82 -16.50 23.57
N LEU A 1075 -22.51 -16.45 23.25
CA LEU A 1075 -22.05 -16.86 21.93
C LEU A 1075 -21.75 -18.37 21.83
N THR A 1076 -20.95 -18.90 22.75
CA THR A 1076 -20.44 -20.29 22.65
C THR A 1076 -21.55 -21.35 22.66
N PRO A 1077 -22.59 -21.29 23.52
CA PRO A 1077 -23.69 -22.24 23.48
C PRO A 1077 -24.49 -22.16 22.17
N GLN A 1078 -24.79 -20.95 21.71
CA GLN A 1078 -25.56 -20.75 20.49
C GLN A 1078 -24.78 -21.18 19.23
N CYS A 1079 -23.44 -21.08 19.24
CA CYS A 1079 -22.63 -21.64 18.16
C CYS A 1079 -22.83 -23.16 18.00
N TYR A 1080 -22.98 -23.91 19.09
CA TYR A 1080 -23.25 -25.35 19.03
C TYR A 1080 -24.67 -25.66 18.53
N CYS A 1081 -25.66 -24.87 18.94
CA CYS A 1081 -27.03 -24.96 18.41
C CYS A 1081 -27.03 -24.69 16.89
N PHE A 1082 -26.36 -23.63 16.45
CA PHE A 1082 -26.21 -23.27 15.04
C PHE A 1082 -25.49 -24.33 14.21
N ILE A 1083 -24.41 -24.93 14.73
CA ILE A 1083 -23.73 -26.05 14.06
C ILE A 1083 -24.71 -27.21 13.82
N THR A 1084 -25.54 -27.52 14.82
CA THR A 1084 -26.54 -28.59 14.72
C THR A 1084 -27.60 -28.27 13.67
N TYR A 1085 -28.05 -27.01 13.61
CA TYR A 1085 -28.99 -26.51 12.59
C TYR A 1085 -28.42 -26.61 11.17
N VAL A 1086 -27.16 -26.20 10.96
CA VAL A 1086 -26.52 -26.31 9.64
C VAL A 1086 -26.40 -27.78 9.21
N GLN A 1087 -26.09 -28.68 10.15
CA GLN A 1087 -26.00 -30.12 9.90
C GLN A 1087 -27.36 -30.76 9.58
N SER A 1088 -28.46 -30.31 10.22
CA SER A 1088 -29.80 -30.83 9.95
C SER A 1088 -30.41 -30.25 8.67
N GLY A 1089 -30.14 -28.99 8.34
CA GLY A 1089 -30.61 -28.33 7.12
C GLY A 1089 -30.03 -28.89 5.82
N GLU A 1090 -28.85 -29.55 5.86
CA GLU A 1090 -28.24 -30.21 4.70
C GLU A 1090 -28.79 -31.63 4.43
N LEU A 1091 -29.53 -32.22 5.38
CA LEU A 1091 -30.10 -33.57 5.28
C LEU A 1091 -31.50 -33.61 4.67
N MET A 1092 -32.19 -32.47 4.54
CA MET A 1092 -33.55 -32.38 3.99
C MET A 1092 -33.54 -31.89 2.53
N PRO A 1093 -33.91 -32.72 1.53
CA PRO A 1093 -33.98 -32.29 0.14
C PRO A 1093 -35.29 -31.54 -0.15
N GLY A 1094 -35.25 -30.21 -0.10
CA GLY A 1094 -36.11 -29.30 -0.89
C GLY A 1094 -37.59 -29.13 -0.51
N GLY A 1095 -38.01 -27.88 -0.30
CA GLY A 1095 -39.43 -27.47 -0.25
C GLY A 1095 -40.17 -27.59 -1.60
N PRO A 1096 -41.50 -27.36 -1.62
CA PRO A 1096 -42.41 -27.99 -2.58
C PRO A 1096 -42.62 -27.16 -3.86
N GLU A 1097 -42.00 -27.53 -4.98
CA GLU A 1097 -42.49 -27.15 -6.31
C GLU A 1097 -42.42 -28.31 -7.34
N LYS A 1098 -43.61 -28.83 -7.67
CA LYS A 1098 -44.08 -29.49 -8.91
C LYS A 1098 -43.09 -30.35 -9.74
N SER A 1099 -43.23 -31.66 -9.53
CA SER A 1099 -43.18 -32.79 -10.49
C SER A 1099 -42.66 -32.57 -11.93
N LYS A 1100 -41.53 -33.23 -12.27
CA LYS A 1100 -41.44 -34.29 -13.32
C LYS A 1100 -40.00 -34.82 -13.52
N LYS A 1101 -39.94 -36.14 -13.76
CA LYS A 1101 -38.83 -37.02 -14.24
C LYS A 1101 -37.89 -37.66 -13.20
N LYS A 1102 -38.30 -38.86 -12.78
CA LYS A 1102 -37.52 -39.89 -12.10
C LYS A 1102 -36.71 -40.70 -13.13
N LYS A 1103 -35.40 -40.45 -13.25
CA LYS A 1103 -34.33 -41.37 -13.70
C LYS A 1103 -32.98 -40.63 -13.77
N LYS A 1104 -32.36 -40.40 -12.61
CA LYS A 1104 -30.91 -40.16 -12.39
C LYS A 1104 -30.67 -39.83 -10.91
N GLU A 1105 -30.90 -40.79 -10.01
CA GLU A 1105 -30.73 -40.57 -8.56
C GLU A 1105 -29.33 -40.98 -8.04
N ASP A 1106 -28.63 -41.92 -8.69
CA ASP A 1106 -27.36 -42.43 -8.12
C ASP A 1106 -26.12 -41.55 -8.34
N GLU A 1107 -26.11 -40.66 -9.34
CA GLU A 1107 -25.01 -39.68 -9.54
C GLU A 1107 -25.15 -38.43 -8.64
N ALA A 1108 -26.38 -38.09 -8.21
CA ALA A 1108 -26.65 -36.89 -7.42
C ALA A 1108 -26.28 -37.07 -5.94
N VAL A 1109 -26.44 -38.28 -5.40
CA VAL A 1109 -26.10 -38.63 -4.01
C VAL A 1109 -24.58 -38.67 -3.79
N ALA A 1110 -23.80 -39.10 -4.79
CA ALA A 1110 -22.33 -39.04 -4.74
C ALA A 1110 -21.78 -37.60 -4.87
N ALA A 1111 -22.45 -36.74 -5.65
CA ALA A 1111 -22.12 -35.32 -5.74
C ALA A 1111 -22.50 -34.55 -4.45
N ALA A 1112 -23.62 -34.90 -3.83
CA ALA A 1112 -24.04 -34.37 -2.53
C ALA A 1112 -23.10 -34.80 -1.40
N SER A 1113 -22.68 -36.07 -1.34
CA SER A 1113 -21.72 -36.54 -0.32
C SER A 1113 -20.31 -35.98 -0.52
N ALA A 1114 -19.87 -35.75 -1.77
CA ALA A 1114 -18.62 -35.07 -2.07
C ALA A 1114 -18.66 -33.55 -1.77
N LYS A 1115 -19.85 -32.93 -1.78
CA LYS A 1115 -20.09 -31.53 -1.40
C LYS A 1115 -20.09 -31.38 0.14
N VAL A 1116 -20.74 -32.31 0.84
CA VAL A 1116 -20.67 -32.46 2.31
C VAL A 1116 -19.22 -32.63 2.79
N LEU A 1117 -18.34 -33.32 2.04
CA LEU A 1117 -16.91 -33.47 2.34
C LEU A 1117 -16.03 -32.23 2.06
N ARG A 1118 -16.50 -31.27 1.23
CA ARG A 1118 -15.80 -29.98 0.98
C ARG A 1118 -16.27 -28.88 1.92
N GLU A 1119 -17.55 -28.88 2.28
CA GLU A 1119 -18.19 -27.91 3.18
C GLU A 1119 -17.88 -28.20 4.68
N THR A 1120 -17.39 -29.42 4.99
CA THR A 1120 -16.91 -29.84 6.33
C THR A 1120 -15.59 -29.24 6.83
N LYS A 1121 -14.93 -28.27 6.16
CA LYS A 1121 -13.74 -27.62 6.73
C LYS A 1121 -14.08 -26.52 7.74
N ALA A 1122 -15.24 -25.86 7.61
CA ALA A 1122 -15.59 -24.71 8.43
C ALA A 1122 -15.98 -25.09 9.86
N ILE A 1123 -16.76 -26.16 10.04
CA ILE A 1123 -17.22 -26.64 11.35
C ILE A 1123 -16.06 -27.09 12.24
N PRO A 1124 -15.14 -27.98 11.80
CA PRO A 1124 -13.98 -28.38 12.61
C PRO A 1124 -13.06 -27.21 12.91
N ASN A 1125 -12.93 -26.24 11.98
CA ASN A 1125 -12.14 -25.04 12.21
C ASN A 1125 -12.76 -24.13 13.29
N LEU A 1126 -14.09 -23.96 13.31
CA LEU A 1126 -14.76 -23.21 14.37
C LEU A 1126 -14.55 -23.89 15.73
N ILE A 1127 -14.81 -25.20 15.82
CA ILE A 1127 -14.62 -25.98 17.05
C ILE A 1127 -13.18 -25.87 17.53
N PHE A 1128 -12.19 -26.03 16.64
CA PHE A 1128 -10.78 -25.89 16.99
C PHE A 1128 -10.46 -24.51 17.57
N ASN A 1129 -10.99 -23.42 17.00
CA ASN A 1129 -10.75 -22.07 17.52
C ASN A 1129 -11.42 -21.83 18.89
N ILE A 1130 -12.60 -22.42 19.13
CA ILE A 1130 -13.26 -22.42 20.45
C ILE A 1130 -12.38 -23.16 21.48
N GLU A 1131 -11.90 -24.38 21.16
CA GLU A 1131 -11.03 -25.15 22.03
C GLU A 1131 -9.69 -24.43 22.32
N GLN A 1132 -9.10 -23.77 21.31
CA GLN A 1132 -7.90 -22.95 21.52
C GLN A 1132 -8.18 -21.79 22.46
N TYR A 1133 -9.32 -21.11 22.31
CA TYR A 1133 -9.70 -20.01 23.18
C TYR A 1133 -9.85 -20.48 24.63
N GLU A 1134 -10.58 -21.56 24.89
CA GLU A 1134 -10.73 -22.17 26.21
C GLU A 1134 -9.37 -22.55 26.82
N LYS A 1135 -8.48 -23.16 26.03
CA LYS A 1135 -7.11 -23.51 26.47
C LYS A 1135 -6.32 -22.30 26.96
N PHE A 1136 -6.36 -21.18 26.23
CA PHE A 1136 -5.64 -19.97 26.64
C PHE A 1136 -6.34 -19.23 27.80
N LEU A 1137 -7.67 -19.31 27.93
CA LEU A 1137 -8.38 -18.82 29.11
C LEU A 1137 -8.02 -19.59 30.39
N ILE A 1138 -7.82 -20.91 30.31
CA ILE A 1138 -7.32 -21.72 31.44
C ILE A 1138 -5.94 -21.22 31.87
N LEU A 1139 -5.04 -20.97 30.92
CA LEU A 1139 -3.71 -20.45 31.20
C LEU A 1139 -3.75 -19.03 31.81
N LEU A 1140 -4.63 -18.17 31.29
CA LEU A 1140 -4.84 -16.83 31.82
C LEU A 1140 -5.39 -16.88 33.25
N SER A 1141 -6.40 -17.71 33.52
CA SER A 1141 -7.01 -17.88 34.85
C SER A 1141 -5.99 -18.32 35.90
N LYS A 1142 -5.11 -19.27 35.53
CA LYS A 1142 -4.01 -19.73 36.40
C LYS A 1142 -3.02 -18.62 36.74
N LYS A 1143 -2.74 -17.72 35.78
CA LYS A 1143 -1.78 -16.62 35.96
C LYS A 1143 -2.37 -15.38 36.63
N SER A 1144 -3.63 -15.05 36.35
CA SER A 1144 -4.32 -13.89 36.92
C SER A 1144 -4.90 -14.15 38.30
N LYS A 1145 -5.05 -15.43 38.70
CA LYS A 1145 -5.76 -15.89 39.92
C LYS A 1145 -7.28 -15.60 39.90
N VAL A 1146 -7.82 -15.12 38.79
CA VAL A 1146 -9.27 -14.96 38.58
C VAL A 1146 -9.80 -16.19 37.84
N ASN A 1147 -10.85 -16.83 38.37
CA ASN A 1147 -11.45 -18.01 37.74
C ASN A 1147 -12.35 -17.60 36.55
N LEU A 1148 -11.77 -17.37 35.38
CA LEU A 1148 -12.53 -17.00 34.17
C LEU A 1148 -13.31 -18.19 33.58
N MET A 1149 -12.90 -19.42 33.88
CA MET A 1149 -13.56 -20.65 33.40
C MET A 1149 -14.93 -20.87 34.04
N GLN A 1150 -15.29 -20.18 35.12
CA GLN A 1150 -16.62 -20.28 35.73
C GLN A 1150 -17.74 -19.84 34.78
N TYR A 1151 -17.42 -19.05 33.75
CA TYR A 1151 -18.36 -18.57 32.75
C TYR A 1151 -18.42 -19.44 31.49
N MET A 1152 -17.57 -20.46 31.39
CA MET A 1152 -17.50 -21.38 30.27
C MET A 1152 -18.03 -22.74 30.73
N LYS A 1153 -19.08 -23.26 30.08
CA LYS A 1153 -19.46 -24.66 30.26
C LYS A 1153 -18.48 -25.52 29.47
N LEU A 1154 -17.92 -26.56 30.08
CA LEU A 1154 -17.05 -27.52 29.39
C LEU A 1154 -17.77 -28.07 28.16
N SER A 1155 -17.13 -27.91 27.00
CA SER A 1155 -17.62 -28.37 25.71
C SER A 1155 -17.79 -29.91 25.73
N THR A 1156 -19.04 -30.38 25.69
CA THR A 1156 -19.41 -31.80 25.58
C THR A 1156 -19.48 -32.26 24.12
N SER A 1157 -18.59 -31.74 23.27
CA SER A 1157 -18.63 -31.92 21.81
C SER A 1157 -18.05 -33.26 21.33
N ARG A 1158 -17.57 -34.10 22.26
CA ARG A 1158 -17.10 -35.48 21.99
C ARG A 1158 -18.11 -36.55 22.40
N ASP A 1159 -19.25 -36.17 22.98
CA ASP A 1159 -20.34 -37.12 23.24
C ASP A 1159 -21.16 -37.32 21.98
N PHE A 1160 -21.40 -38.58 21.62
CA PHE A 1160 -22.34 -38.98 20.57
C PHE A 1160 -23.74 -38.49 20.95
N ARG A 1161 -24.11 -37.28 20.54
CA ARG A 1161 -25.50 -36.83 20.56
C ARG A 1161 -26.21 -37.48 19.39
N ILE A 1162 -26.82 -38.64 19.64
CA ILE A 1162 -27.89 -39.15 18.77
C ILE A 1162 -28.99 -38.10 18.85
N ASN A 1163 -29.28 -37.44 17.73
CA ASN A 1163 -30.34 -36.45 17.66
C ASN A 1163 -31.67 -37.19 17.80
N ALA A 1164 -32.22 -37.22 19.02
CA ALA A 1164 -33.40 -38.01 19.37
C ALA A 1164 -34.59 -37.65 18.47
N ALA A 1165 -34.72 -36.38 18.07
CA ALA A 1165 -35.75 -35.93 17.15
C ALA A 1165 -35.59 -36.51 15.73
N THR A 1166 -34.36 -36.66 15.25
CA THR A 1166 -34.10 -37.30 13.93
C THR A 1166 -34.29 -38.81 14.00
N LEU A 1167 -33.97 -39.41 15.15
CA LEU A 1167 -34.23 -40.83 15.41
C LEU A 1167 -35.73 -41.09 15.53
N GLU A 1168 -36.49 -40.26 16.22
CA GLU A 1168 -37.94 -40.33 16.34
C GLU A 1168 -38.64 -40.08 15.00
N ALA A 1169 -38.17 -39.11 14.22
CA ALA A 1169 -38.70 -38.87 12.86
C ALA A 1169 -38.42 -40.07 11.94
N ALA A 1170 -37.22 -40.64 11.97
CA ALA A 1170 -36.86 -41.83 11.19
C ALA A 1170 -37.62 -43.09 11.67
N LEU A 1171 -37.90 -43.21 12.96
CA LEU A 1171 -38.74 -44.28 13.52
C LEU A 1171 -40.21 -44.10 13.14
N GLN A 1172 -40.72 -42.86 13.11
CA GLN A 1172 -42.08 -42.55 12.65
C GLN A 1172 -42.26 -42.78 11.14
N GLU A 1173 -41.24 -42.47 10.32
CA GLU A 1173 -41.23 -42.81 8.89
C GLU A 1173 -41.21 -44.32 8.68
N GLN A 1174 -40.42 -45.07 9.47
CA GLN A 1174 -40.42 -46.54 9.43
C GLN A 1174 -41.73 -47.17 9.92
N GLU A 1175 -42.39 -46.59 10.92
CA GLU A 1175 -43.71 -47.04 11.39
C GLU A 1175 -44.80 -46.74 10.36
N GLN A 1176 -44.71 -45.64 9.62
CA GLN A 1176 -45.62 -45.32 8.51
C GLN A 1176 -45.39 -46.21 7.28
N GLU A 1177 -44.14 -46.56 6.95
CA GLU A 1177 -43.82 -47.50 5.88
C GLU A 1177 -44.25 -48.94 6.23
N GLN A 1178 -44.09 -49.38 7.48
CA GLN A 1178 -44.53 -50.71 7.93
C GLN A 1178 -46.06 -50.86 7.98
N GLN A 1179 -46.80 -49.78 8.29
CA GLN A 1179 -48.27 -49.81 8.24
C GLN A 1179 -48.84 -49.81 6.81
N GLN A 1180 -48.09 -49.30 5.82
CA GLN A 1180 -48.48 -49.39 4.41
C GLN A 1180 -48.18 -50.76 3.78
N ASP A 1181 -47.12 -51.45 4.22
CA ASP A 1181 -46.78 -52.78 3.68
C ASP A 1181 -47.63 -53.93 4.26
N GLU A 1182 -48.15 -53.83 5.49
CA GLU A 1182 -48.99 -54.88 6.09
C GLU A 1182 -50.42 -54.97 5.51
N SER A 1183 -50.88 -53.97 4.74
CA SER A 1183 -52.23 -53.95 4.15
C SER A 1183 -52.31 -54.47 2.71
N GLN A 1184 -51.21 -54.94 2.10
CA GLN A 1184 -51.18 -55.41 0.70
C GLN A 1184 -50.70 -56.86 0.47
N GLN A 1185 -50.41 -57.69 1.49
CA GLN A 1185 -49.87 -59.04 1.27
C GLN A 1185 -50.62 -60.20 1.98
N THR A 1186 -51.95 -60.19 1.93
CA THR A 1186 -52.74 -61.43 2.06
C THR A 1186 -53.48 -61.72 0.77
N GLU A 1187 -52.80 -62.33 -0.20
CA GLU A 1187 -53.39 -63.32 -1.11
C GLU A 1187 -52.28 -64.12 -1.83
N ASP A 1188 -52.38 -65.44 -1.69
CA ASP A 1188 -51.84 -66.53 -2.50
C ASP A 1188 -50.39 -67.10 -2.36
N SER A 1189 -50.33 -68.17 -1.55
CA SER A 1189 -49.93 -69.56 -1.86
C SER A 1189 -48.48 -69.99 -2.25
N GLN A 1190 -47.95 -70.88 -1.41
CA GLN A 1190 -46.79 -71.82 -1.40
C GLN A 1190 -46.52 -72.68 -2.69
N PRO A 1191 -45.49 -73.60 -2.73
CA PRO A 1191 -44.05 -73.53 -2.35
C PRO A 1191 -43.09 -74.32 -3.33
N SER A 1192 -41.75 -74.19 -3.18
CA SER A 1192 -40.70 -75.24 -3.35
C SER A 1192 -39.28 -74.61 -3.31
N GLU A 1193 -38.43 -74.92 -2.31
CA GLU A 1193 -37.26 -75.85 -2.33
C GLU A 1193 -36.18 -75.49 -3.38
N GLU A 1194 -34.86 -75.43 -3.15
CA GLU A 1194 -33.99 -75.79 -2.03
C GLU A 1194 -32.53 -75.29 -2.32
N THR A 1195 -31.80 -74.96 -1.25
CA THR A 1195 -30.38 -75.30 -0.97
C THR A 1195 -29.22 -74.84 -1.90
N GLN A 1196 -28.33 -73.96 -1.41
CA GLN A 1196 -27.00 -74.34 -0.87
C GLN A 1196 -26.16 -73.15 -0.36
N ALA A 1197 -25.58 -73.36 0.82
CA ALA A 1197 -24.72 -72.46 1.58
C ALA A 1197 -23.21 -72.77 1.35
N PRO A 1198 -22.26 -72.40 2.25
CA PRO A 1198 -21.51 -71.13 2.25
C PRO A 1198 -19.98 -71.36 2.25
N LYS A 1199 -19.15 -70.30 2.28
CA LYS A 1199 -17.82 -70.35 2.96
C LYS A 1199 -17.23 -68.98 3.31
N LYS A 1200 -16.80 -68.88 4.57
CA LYS A 1200 -16.22 -67.74 5.29
C LYS A 1200 -14.70 -67.59 5.08
N LYS A 1201 -14.20 -66.44 5.58
CA LYS A 1201 -12.83 -66.08 6.06
C LYS A 1201 -11.90 -65.51 4.96
N ARG A 1202 -11.11 -64.46 5.19
CA ARG A 1202 -10.40 -64.06 6.42
C ARG A 1202 -9.81 -62.63 6.26
N ARG A 1203 -9.78 -61.89 7.37
CA ARG A 1203 -9.03 -60.65 7.63
C ARG A 1203 -7.54 -60.75 7.30
N LYS A 1204 -6.89 -59.62 6.97
CA LYS A 1204 -5.58 -59.23 7.51
C LYS A 1204 -5.30 -57.72 7.35
N GLN A 1205 -4.85 -57.17 8.49
CA GLN A 1205 -4.07 -55.93 8.76
C GLN A 1205 -4.56 -54.60 8.23
#